data_AF-Q2PBA5-F1
#
_entry.id   AF-Q2PBA5-F1
#
_cell.length_a   1.000
_cell.length_b   1.000
_cell.length_c   1.000
_cell.angle_alpha   90.00
_cell.angle_beta   90.00
_cell.angle_gamma   90.00
#
_symmetry.space_group_name_H-M   'P 1'
#
loop_
_entity.id
_entity.type
_entity.pdbx_description
1 polymer ?
#
loop_
_entity_poly.entity_id
_entity_poly.type
_entity_poly.pdbx_seq_one_letter_code
_entity_poly.pdbx_strand_id
1 'polypeptide(L)'
;DLSNLEVGNLTPLSPEVISRQATINIGTIGHVAHGKSTVVKAISGVQTVRFKNELERNITIKLERLSDTKIQKLLHSKQLRRQYELQQRQVLKRLAKRRRRREAKQQSQEQRQDQQPSASSLFAYFTRSSRSISQSSLSPSHSSGYGSIFSSEEQDVSHILASTKSTANAKPIAKTQLATAVKRRRSRANNNDSIEVSSLPALKVIKDNAGMAVPVKKKGEYVVERVECVEVVNSEPVFLVKWLGYDSSKNTWESYKNISKCVELEHFVERQSELYKPYITVINTKLEAQLAKAPSLDLSTISVTELNQFEKLPLLVDVILLAQYKAAGSRSQIERGRIEERVLRRLQMQRSCHLRRKQLQKLAKFEAHMNTVEQPSPPIRVVNDSDLDSIDANFVYIKRNILSEGVPKPETEVFGCSCHENSTECCASSRCCARLAGELFAYDRFTRRLRLPQGSAIFECNRRCSCDASCSNRLVQNGRKHALELFKTSNGRGWGVRTPHSLRKGEYVCEYVGEVITTDVANERGKVYDDRGRTYLFDLDYNTTAESEYTIDAANYGNISHFINHSCDPNLALFPCWIDHLNVAMPHLVFFTLRHIKAREELSFDYIRADNEDVPYENLSTATRVECRCGANNFRKVLF
;
A
#
# COMPACT_ATOMS: atom_id res chain seq x y z
N ASP A 1 32.99 -31.06 -28.80
CA ASP A 1 32.23 -32.21 -29.33
C ASP A 1 30.89 -32.42 -28.64
N LEU A 2 30.10 -33.34 -29.18
CA LEU A 2 28.95 -33.97 -28.51
C LEU A 2 29.28 -35.39 -28.00
N SER A 3 30.38 -36.00 -28.45
CA SER A 3 30.83 -37.33 -28.04
C SER A 3 31.38 -37.41 -26.61
N ASN A 4 31.76 -36.27 -26.03
CA ASN A 4 32.33 -36.17 -24.66
C ASN A 4 31.29 -35.63 -23.66
N LEU A 5 30.00 -35.81 -23.93
CA LEU A 5 28.89 -35.27 -23.13
C LEU A 5 28.01 -36.40 -22.59
N GLU A 6 28.26 -36.79 -21.34
CA GLU A 6 27.43 -37.75 -20.61
C GLU A 6 26.06 -37.14 -20.30
N VAL A 7 25.08 -37.39 -21.16
CA VAL A 7 23.75 -36.75 -21.10
C VAL A 7 23.03 -37.00 -19.76
N GLY A 8 23.28 -38.13 -19.10
CA GLY A 8 22.70 -38.45 -17.78
C GLY A 8 23.20 -37.59 -16.62
N ASN A 9 24.37 -36.95 -16.76
CA ASN A 9 24.99 -36.10 -15.73
C ASN A 9 24.73 -34.59 -15.95
N LEU A 10 23.89 -34.23 -16.93
CA LEU A 10 23.56 -32.83 -17.25
C LEU A 10 22.40 -32.31 -16.40
N THR A 11 22.67 -31.25 -15.64
CA THR A 11 21.65 -30.47 -14.93
C THR A 11 21.43 -29.11 -15.62
N PRO A 12 20.35 -28.38 -15.33
CA PRO A 12 20.19 -26.99 -15.78
C PRO A 12 21.29 -26.03 -15.30
N LEU A 13 22.12 -26.45 -14.33
CA LEU A 13 23.23 -25.68 -13.77
C LEU A 13 24.61 -26.12 -14.32
N SER A 14 24.66 -27.16 -15.18
CA SER A 14 25.93 -27.63 -15.77
C SER A 14 26.51 -26.56 -16.72
N PRO A 15 27.83 -26.26 -16.67
CA PRO A 15 28.45 -25.21 -17.49
C PRO A 15 28.21 -25.35 -19.00
N GLU A 16 28.07 -26.58 -19.48
CA GLU A 16 27.82 -26.96 -20.89
C GLU A 16 26.40 -26.59 -21.34
N VAL A 17 25.47 -26.50 -20.39
CA VAL A 17 24.09 -26.01 -20.59
C VAL A 17 24.05 -24.50 -20.48
N ILE A 18 24.62 -23.92 -19.40
CA ILE A 18 24.67 -22.47 -19.16
C ILE A 18 25.33 -21.73 -20.33
N SER A 19 26.49 -22.20 -20.81
CA SER A 19 27.21 -21.61 -21.95
C SER A 19 26.42 -21.66 -23.27
N ARG A 20 25.43 -22.55 -23.38
CA ARG A 20 24.54 -22.69 -24.54
C ARG A 20 23.17 -22.05 -24.31
N GLN A 21 22.86 -21.57 -23.10
CA GLN A 21 21.54 -21.09 -22.69
C GLN A 21 21.03 -19.93 -23.55
N ALA A 22 21.90 -19.01 -23.99
CA ALA A 22 21.50 -17.93 -24.91
C ALA A 22 20.99 -18.47 -26.27
N THR A 23 21.62 -19.51 -26.80
CA THR A 23 21.22 -20.18 -28.05
C THR A 23 19.92 -20.98 -27.84
N ILE A 24 19.79 -21.65 -26.69
CA ILE A 24 18.58 -22.40 -26.30
C ILE A 24 17.38 -21.45 -26.16
N ASN A 25 17.55 -20.32 -25.45
CA ASN A 25 16.52 -19.30 -25.25
C ASN A 25 16.07 -18.64 -26.57
N ILE A 26 16.98 -18.45 -27.54
CA ILE A 26 16.63 -17.98 -28.88
C ILE A 26 15.87 -19.07 -29.67
N GLY A 27 16.14 -20.35 -29.39
CA GLY A 27 15.41 -21.49 -29.94
C GLY A 27 13.97 -21.62 -29.39
N THR A 28 13.76 -21.40 -28.09
CA THR A 28 12.44 -21.51 -27.45
C THR A 28 11.47 -20.37 -27.80
N ILE A 29 11.97 -19.24 -28.31
CA ILE A 29 11.18 -18.17 -28.97
C ILE A 29 10.62 -18.62 -30.36
N GLY A 30 10.73 -19.92 -30.66
CA GLY A 30 10.50 -20.54 -31.97
C GLY A 30 9.05 -20.71 -32.42
N HIS A 31 8.30 -19.63 -32.59
CA HIS A 31 7.26 -19.54 -33.63
C HIS A 31 7.29 -18.18 -34.36
N VAL A 32 6.89 -18.21 -35.65
CA VAL A 32 6.76 -17.06 -36.58
C VAL A 32 8.07 -16.37 -37.06
N ALA A 33 8.11 -16.11 -38.38
CA ALA A 33 9.03 -15.27 -39.17
C ALA A 33 10.47 -15.78 -39.50
N HIS A 34 10.82 -15.65 -40.80
CA HIS A 34 12.12 -15.94 -41.40
C HIS A 34 13.21 -14.91 -41.06
N GLY A 35 14.46 -15.24 -41.39
CA GLY A 35 15.61 -14.33 -41.27
C GLY A 35 16.32 -14.36 -39.91
N LYS A 36 15.74 -15.02 -38.90
CA LYS A 36 16.39 -15.20 -37.58
C LYS A 36 17.75 -15.88 -37.69
N SER A 37 17.90 -16.86 -38.58
CA SER A 37 19.15 -17.62 -38.79
C SER A 37 20.32 -16.72 -39.19
N THR A 38 20.08 -15.68 -40.00
CA THR A 38 21.09 -14.69 -40.39
C THR A 38 21.53 -13.84 -39.20
N VAL A 39 20.57 -13.45 -38.35
CA VAL A 39 20.84 -12.65 -37.13
C VAL A 39 21.61 -13.46 -36.10
N VAL A 40 21.23 -14.73 -35.89
CA VAL A 40 21.98 -15.66 -35.02
C VAL A 40 23.42 -15.81 -35.52
N LYS A 41 23.63 -16.11 -36.81
CA LYS A 41 24.98 -16.21 -37.39
C LYS A 41 25.77 -14.90 -37.27
N ALA A 42 25.12 -13.73 -37.37
CA ALA A 42 25.77 -12.43 -37.23
C ALA A 42 26.16 -12.07 -35.79
N ILE A 43 25.47 -12.64 -34.78
CA ILE A 43 25.71 -12.35 -33.35
C ILE A 43 26.62 -13.41 -32.70
N SER A 44 26.44 -14.70 -33.00
CA SER A 44 27.21 -15.80 -32.39
C SER A 44 28.26 -16.43 -33.31
N GLY A 45 28.31 -16.05 -34.59
CA GLY A 45 29.17 -16.68 -35.61
C GLY A 45 28.73 -18.08 -36.07
N VAL A 46 27.94 -18.79 -35.28
CA VAL A 46 27.54 -20.18 -35.52
C VAL A 46 26.57 -20.29 -36.70
N GLN A 47 26.86 -21.18 -37.64
CA GLN A 47 25.95 -21.52 -38.74
C GLN A 47 24.97 -22.60 -38.28
N THR A 48 23.66 -22.32 -38.31
CA THR A 48 22.63 -23.33 -38.02
C THR A 48 22.29 -24.14 -39.27
N VAL A 49 21.79 -25.37 -39.11
CA VAL A 49 21.33 -26.19 -40.26
C VAL A 49 20.21 -25.47 -41.03
N ARG A 50 19.33 -24.73 -40.34
CA ARG A 50 18.33 -23.85 -40.99
C ARG A 50 18.97 -22.74 -41.83
N PHE A 51 20.09 -22.15 -41.42
CA PHE A 51 20.79 -21.14 -42.23
C PHE A 51 21.23 -21.71 -43.59
N LYS A 52 21.74 -22.95 -43.63
CA LYS A 52 22.11 -23.61 -44.89
C LYS A 52 20.89 -23.79 -45.80
N ASN A 53 19.81 -24.36 -45.26
CA ASN A 53 18.59 -24.63 -46.02
C ASN A 53 17.86 -23.33 -46.47
N GLU A 54 17.93 -22.23 -45.69
CA GLU A 54 17.41 -20.91 -46.08
C GLU A 54 18.25 -20.22 -47.16
N LEU A 55 19.52 -20.62 -47.32
CA LEU A 55 20.45 -20.11 -48.33
C LEU A 55 20.37 -20.90 -49.63
N GLU A 56 20.28 -22.24 -49.55
CA GLU A 56 19.94 -23.12 -50.67
C GLU A 56 18.56 -22.76 -51.28
N ARG A 57 17.59 -22.35 -50.45
CA ARG A 57 16.27 -21.88 -50.90
C ARG A 57 16.22 -20.39 -51.27
N ASN A 58 17.35 -19.67 -51.25
CA ASN A 58 17.47 -18.27 -51.67
C ASN A 58 16.55 -17.25 -50.92
N ILE A 59 16.07 -17.62 -49.73
CA ILE A 59 15.17 -16.82 -48.87
C ILE A 59 15.91 -16.05 -47.76
N THR A 60 17.25 -16.04 -47.81
CA THR A 60 18.09 -15.36 -46.81
C THR A 60 18.09 -13.84 -47.00
N ILE A 61 17.87 -13.08 -45.94
CA ILE A 61 18.04 -11.62 -45.97
C ILE A 61 19.53 -11.29 -46.14
N LYS A 62 19.94 -10.81 -47.32
CA LYS A 62 21.29 -10.29 -47.57
C LYS A 62 21.47 -8.93 -46.89
N LEU A 63 22.25 -8.92 -45.81
CA LEU A 63 22.80 -7.70 -45.21
C LEU A 63 24.14 -7.40 -45.89
N GLU A 64 24.12 -6.59 -46.95
CA GLU A 64 25.35 -6.20 -47.66
C GLU A 64 26.22 -5.28 -46.79
N ARG A 65 27.38 -5.79 -46.37
CA ARG A 65 28.40 -5.01 -45.67
C ARG A 65 29.18 -4.15 -46.66
N LEU A 66 29.33 -2.86 -46.36
CA LEU A 66 30.20 -1.96 -47.12
C LEU A 66 31.66 -2.41 -47.01
N SER A 67 32.44 -2.29 -48.09
CA SER A 67 33.88 -2.59 -48.04
C SER A 67 34.60 -1.71 -47.03
N ASP A 68 35.55 -2.25 -46.26
CA ASP A 68 36.17 -1.54 -45.16
C ASP A 68 36.99 -0.32 -45.64
N THR A 69 37.52 -0.37 -46.86
CA THR A 69 38.11 0.78 -47.58
C THR A 69 37.15 1.96 -47.79
N LYS A 70 35.85 1.67 -47.94
CA LYS A 70 34.78 2.67 -48.11
C LYS A 70 34.29 3.16 -46.75
N ILE A 71 34.24 2.27 -45.75
CA ILE A 71 33.97 2.64 -44.34
C ILE A 71 35.02 3.63 -43.84
N GLN A 72 36.32 3.35 -44.00
CA GLN A 72 37.39 4.24 -43.53
C GLN A 72 37.35 5.62 -44.20
N LYS A 73 37.10 5.70 -45.52
CA LYS A 73 36.93 6.99 -46.23
C LYS A 73 35.71 7.80 -45.73
N LEU A 74 34.61 7.13 -45.37
CA LEU A 74 33.43 7.76 -44.76
C LEU A 74 33.67 8.16 -43.29
N LEU A 75 34.52 7.44 -42.56
CA LEU A 75 34.91 7.81 -41.21
C LEU A 75 35.80 9.05 -41.21
N HIS A 76 36.86 9.09 -42.02
CA HIS A 76 37.86 10.16 -42.00
C HIS A 76 37.35 11.51 -42.58
N SER A 77 36.34 11.51 -43.46
CA SER A 77 35.77 12.75 -44.03
C SER A 77 34.29 12.95 -43.68
N LYS A 78 34.03 13.92 -42.80
CA LYS A 78 32.68 14.36 -42.40
C LYS A 78 31.85 14.85 -43.61
N GLN A 79 32.50 15.38 -44.65
CA GLN A 79 31.85 15.88 -45.86
C GLN A 79 31.42 14.74 -46.80
N LEU A 80 32.27 13.72 -47.00
CA LEU A 80 31.90 12.50 -47.75
C LEU A 80 30.80 11.71 -47.02
N ARG A 81 30.86 11.64 -45.68
CA ARG A 81 29.81 11.00 -44.87
C ARG A 81 28.43 11.65 -45.11
N ARG A 82 28.38 12.98 -45.06
CA ARG A 82 27.16 13.77 -45.32
C ARG A 82 26.63 13.61 -46.76
N GLN A 83 27.52 13.53 -47.75
CA GLN A 83 27.12 13.24 -49.14
C GLN A 83 26.50 11.83 -49.29
N TYR A 84 27.09 10.82 -48.64
CA TYR A 84 26.58 9.45 -48.68
C TYR A 84 25.21 9.32 -48.02
N GLU A 85 25.01 9.93 -46.84
CA GLU A 85 23.71 10.00 -46.17
C GLU A 85 22.63 10.67 -47.05
N LEU A 86 22.98 11.76 -47.73
CA LEU A 86 22.07 12.45 -48.66
C LEU A 86 21.69 11.57 -49.86
N GLN A 87 22.64 10.85 -50.46
CA GLN A 87 22.35 9.88 -51.53
C GLN A 87 21.41 8.77 -51.06
N GLN A 88 21.67 8.15 -49.91
CA GLN A 88 20.80 7.09 -49.36
C GLN A 88 19.39 7.61 -49.07
N ARG A 89 19.26 8.82 -48.51
CA ARG A 89 17.96 9.47 -48.25
C ARG A 89 17.20 9.80 -49.54
N GLN A 90 17.89 10.03 -50.67
CA GLN A 90 17.26 10.16 -51.99
C GLN A 90 16.80 8.81 -52.56
N VAL A 91 17.62 7.75 -52.44
CA VAL A 91 17.25 6.38 -52.90
C VAL A 91 15.99 5.89 -52.17
N LEU A 92 15.94 6.03 -50.85
CA LEU A 92 14.76 5.68 -50.05
C LEU A 92 13.51 6.47 -50.47
N LYS A 93 13.63 7.77 -50.75
CA LYS A 93 12.51 8.58 -51.30
C LYS A 93 12.05 8.09 -52.68
N ARG A 94 12.97 7.68 -53.56
CA ARG A 94 12.62 7.11 -54.89
C ARG A 94 11.88 5.77 -54.74
N LEU A 95 12.31 4.91 -53.82
CA LEU A 95 11.65 3.63 -53.52
C LEU A 95 10.25 3.82 -52.91
N ALA A 96 10.09 4.75 -51.96
CA ALA A 96 8.78 5.10 -51.39
C ALA A 96 7.81 5.64 -52.46
N LYS A 97 8.29 6.48 -53.39
CA LYS A 97 7.47 6.98 -54.52
C LYS A 97 7.12 5.87 -55.53
N ARG A 98 7.94 4.82 -55.67
CA ARG A 98 7.61 3.61 -56.45
C ARG A 98 6.55 2.73 -55.75
N ARG A 99 6.58 2.59 -54.42
CA ARG A 99 5.54 1.87 -53.64
C ARG A 99 4.16 2.53 -53.79
N ARG A 100 4.05 3.83 -53.51
CA ARG A 100 2.79 4.60 -53.67
C ARG A 100 2.21 4.54 -55.08
N ARG A 101 3.05 4.42 -56.12
CA ARG A 101 2.62 4.25 -57.53
C ARG A 101 2.15 2.83 -57.88
N ARG A 102 2.45 1.80 -57.06
CA ARG A 102 1.86 0.45 -57.17
C ARG A 102 0.55 0.39 -56.38
N GLU A 103 0.56 0.87 -55.15
CA GLU A 103 -0.61 0.97 -54.26
C GLU A 103 -1.78 1.71 -54.96
N ALA A 104 -1.52 2.89 -55.52
CA ALA A 104 -2.54 3.65 -56.27
C ALA A 104 -3.03 2.96 -57.56
N LYS A 105 -2.21 2.10 -58.19
CA LYS A 105 -2.65 1.32 -59.36
C LYS A 105 -3.63 0.22 -58.98
N GLN A 106 -3.43 -0.45 -57.84
CA GLN A 106 -4.37 -1.47 -57.34
C GLN A 106 -5.73 -0.85 -57.01
N GLN A 107 -5.74 0.27 -56.27
CA GLN A 107 -6.99 0.99 -55.95
C GLN A 107 -7.75 1.44 -57.21
N SER A 108 -7.05 1.82 -58.27
CA SER A 108 -7.66 2.18 -59.57
C SER A 108 -8.18 1.00 -60.41
N GLN A 109 -7.92 -0.24 -59.99
CA GLN A 109 -8.59 -1.45 -60.52
C GLN A 109 -9.83 -1.81 -59.70
N GLU A 110 -9.75 -1.72 -58.37
CA GLU A 110 -10.87 -1.99 -57.45
C GLU A 110 -12.05 -1.02 -57.71
N GLN A 111 -11.77 0.28 -57.87
CA GLN A 111 -12.80 1.31 -58.11
C GLN A 111 -13.49 1.26 -59.49
N ARG A 112 -13.31 0.20 -60.28
CA ARG A 112 -14.03 -0.02 -61.55
C ARG A 112 -15.16 -1.03 -61.49
N GLN A 113 -15.43 -1.67 -60.34
CA GLN A 113 -16.48 -2.69 -60.23
C GLN A 113 -17.82 -2.15 -59.67
N ASP A 114 -17.81 -1.09 -58.84
CA ASP A 114 -18.99 -0.65 -58.09
C ASP A 114 -19.69 0.60 -58.67
N GLN A 115 -19.98 0.64 -59.98
CA GLN A 115 -20.81 1.70 -60.59
C GLN A 115 -21.81 1.21 -61.66
N GLN A 116 -22.96 0.70 -61.23
CA GLN A 116 -24.25 0.93 -61.90
C GLN A 116 -25.37 1.14 -60.86
N PRO A 117 -26.30 2.09 -61.07
CA PRO A 117 -27.37 2.40 -60.12
C PRO A 117 -28.75 1.85 -60.53
N SER A 118 -29.66 1.74 -59.56
CA SER A 118 -31.11 1.76 -59.77
C SER A 118 -31.78 2.58 -58.65
N ALA A 119 -33.00 3.06 -58.86
CA ALA A 119 -33.58 4.13 -58.05
C ALA A 119 -35.09 3.97 -57.79
N SER A 120 -35.57 4.75 -56.80
CA SER A 120 -36.98 5.03 -56.45
C SER A 120 -37.85 3.86 -55.96
N SER A 121 -38.82 4.21 -55.11
CA SER A 121 -39.80 3.33 -54.47
C SER A 121 -41.20 3.51 -55.09
N LEU A 122 -42.11 2.56 -54.84
CA LEU A 122 -43.45 2.82 -54.26
C LEU A 122 -44.22 1.49 -54.00
N PHE A 123 -45.35 1.59 -53.28
CA PHE A 123 -46.33 0.56 -52.86
C PHE A 123 -46.70 -0.49 -53.94
N ALA A 124 -47.12 -1.75 -53.67
CA ALA A 124 -48.26 -2.13 -52.82
C ALA A 124 -48.44 -3.67 -52.59
N TYR A 125 -49.08 -4.04 -51.47
CA TYR A 125 -50.06 -5.14 -51.19
C TYR A 125 -50.07 -6.57 -51.81
N PHE A 126 -50.66 -7.49 -51.01
CA PHE A 126 -51.29 -8.80 -51.30
C PHE A 126 -50.47 -10.13 -51.38
N THR A 127 -50.38 -10.78 -50.21
CA THR A 127 -50.61 -12.23 -49.91
C THR A 127 -50.53 -13.32 -51.00
N ARG A 128 -49.70 -14.35 -50.74
CA ARG A 128 -50.06 -15.79 -50.50
C ARG A 128 -48.76 -16.61 -50.26
N SER A 129 -48.68 -17.53 -49.29
CA SER A 129 -49.13 -18.94 -49.30
C SER A 129 -48.45 -19.79 -50.40
N SER A 130 -47.82 -20.96 -50.15
CA SER A 130 -47.55 -21.72 -48.90
C SER A 130 -46.56 -22.88 -49.16
N ARG A 131 -46.37 -23.75 -48.14
CA ARG A 131 -45.60 -25.02 -48.09
C ARG A 131 -44.08 -24.86 -47.91
N SER A 132 -43.38 -25.43 -46.91
CA SER A 132 -43.56 -26.55 -45.96
C SER A 132 -43.01 -27.91 -46.40
N ILE A 133 -41.87 -28.27 -45.81
CA ILE A 133 -41.33 -29.61 -45.48
C ILE A 133 -40.23 -29.32 -44.43
N SER A 134 -39.96 -30.10 -43.38
CA SER A 134 -40.76 -30.79 -42.36
C SER A 134 -39.80 -31.74 -41.63
N GLN A 135 -39.56 -31.50 -40.33
CA GLN A 135 -38.95 -32.46 -39.36
C GLN A 135 -37.44 -32.77 -39.57
N SER A 136 -36.67 -33.22 -38.56
CA SER A 136 -37.04 -33.64 -37.19
C SER A 136 -36.07 -33.13 -36.10
N SER A 137 -36.65 -32.74 -34.96
CA SER A 137 -36.32 -33.11 -33.56
C SER A 137 -35.07 -33.98 -33.30
N LEU A 138 -34.29 -33.76 -32.22
CA LEU A 138 -34.73 -33.84 -30.81
C LEU A 138 -34.21 -32.72 -29.86
N SER A 139 -34.95 -32.54 -28.75
CA SER A 139 -34.74 -31.63 -27.59
C SER A 139 -35.21 -32.39 -26.31
N PRO A 140 -35.31 -31.83 -25.07
CA PRO A 140 -34.96 -30.51 -24.49
C PRO A 140 -33.77 -30.64 -23.50
N SER A 141 -33.44 -29.82 -22.48
CA SER A 141 -34.03 -28.70 -21.70
C SER A 141 -32.89 -27.72 -21.27
N HIS A 142 -33.05 -26.59 -20.57
CA HIS A 142 -34.17 -25.92 -19.89
C HIS A 142 -34.29 -24.43 -20.33
N SER A 143 -35.40 -23.78 -19.97
CA SER A 143 -35.69 -22.34 -20.17
C SER A 143 -34.58 -21.42 -19.61
N SER A 144 -34.20 -20.26 -20.17
CA SER A 144 -34.84 -19.25 -21.07
C SER A 144 -35.69 -18.17 -20.36
N GLY A 145 -35.11 -16.97 -20.17
CA GLY A 145 -35.79 -15.75 -19.71
C GLY A 145 -34.99 -14.50 -20.13
N TYR A 146 -35.66 -13.42 -20.52
CA TYR A 146 -35.06 -12.27 -21.23
C TYR A 146 -35.55 -10.93 -20.65
N GLY A 147 -34.69 -9.91 -20.64
CA GLY A 147 -35.10 -8.49 -20.77
C GLY A 147 -35.31 -7.63 -19.51
N SER A 148 -34.94 -6.34 -19.66
CA SER A 148 -35.23 -5.16 -18.81
C SER A 148 -34.76 -5.16 -17.34
N ILE A 149 -34.27 -4.07 -16.72
CA ILE A 149 -34.13 -2.63 -17.05
C ILE A 149 -35.43 -1.79 -17.07
N PHE A 150 -35.52 -0.91 -16.07
CA PHE A 150 -36.43 0.22 -15.81
C PHE A 150 -37.95 -0.03 -15.68
N SER A 151 -38.44 0.16 -14.44
CA SER A 151 -39.58 1.02 -14.04
C SER A 151 -39.89 0.78 -12.53
N SER A 152 -40.36 1.74 -11.73
CA SER A 152 -40.66 3.17 -11.99
C SER A 152 -40.53 4.02 -10.71
N GLU A 153 -40.32 5.32 -10.86
CA GLU A 153 -40.81 6.36 -9.92
C GLU A 153 -42.34 6.52 -10.14
N GLU A 154 -43.21 7.09 -9.30
CA GLU A 154 -43.25 8.41 -8.63
C GLU A 154 -44.20 8.35 -7.39
N GLN A 155 -44.14 9.23 -6.37
CA GLN A 155 -44.89 10.51 -6.16
C GLN A 155 -46.43 10.44 -6.38
N ASP A 156 -47.33 11.20 -5.72
CA ASP A 156 -47.35 12.08 -4.51
C ASP A 156 -48.79 11.97 -3.89
N VAL A 157 -49.47 12.82 -3.09
CA VAL A 157 -49.34 14.19 -2.50
C VAL A 157 -50.09 14.18 -1.14
N SER A 158 -49.86 15.14 -0.23
CA SER A 158 -50.90 16.14 0.18
C SER A 158 -50.69 16.91 1.51
N HIS A 159 -50.56 18.23 1.38
CA HIS A 159 -51.17 19.34 2.14
C HIS A 159 -51.48 19.27 3.67
N ILE A 160 -50.73 20.09 4.40
CA ILE A 160 -51.11 21.08 5.46
C ILE A 160 -52.59 21.18 5.85
N LEU A 161 -52.89 21.10 7.17
CA LEU A 161 -53.85 21.85 8.03
C LEU A 161 -54.01 21.07 9.37
N ALA A 162 -54.31 21.59 10.58
CA ALA A 162 -54.30 22.97 11.10
C ALA A 162 -54.22 22.98 12.66
N SER A 163 -53.69 24.07 13.23
CA SER A 163 -53.96 24.62 14.57
C SER A 163 -53.57 23.86 15.86
N THR A 164 -52.87 24.56 16.75
CA THR A 164 -53.18 24.66 18.19
C THR A 164 -52.58 25.99 18.70
N LYS A 165 -53.01 26.51 19.87
CA LYS A 165 -52.94 27.96 20.18
C LYS A 165 -51.87 28.37 21.20
N SER A 166 -51.42 29.63 21.05
CA SER A 166 -50.94 30.56 22.12
C SER A 166 -49.53 30.33 22.68
N THR A 167 -48.78 31.30 23.23
CA THR A 167 -48.94 32.78 23.44
C THR A 167 -47.63 33.48 23.01
N ALA A 168 -47.63 34.57 22.22
CA ALA A 168 -47.80 36.00 22.53
C ALA A 168 -46.48 36.78 22.88
N ASN A 169 -46.39 38.04 22.40
CA ASN A 169 -45.38 39.09 22.67
C ASN A 169 -43.95 38.86 22.11
N ALA A 170 -43.24 39.85 21.51
CA ALA A 170 -43.63 41.17 20.99
C ALA A 170 -42.68 41.65 19.85
N LYS A 171 -43.11 42.67 19.10
CA LYS A 171 -42.37 43.44 18.06
C LYS A 171 -41.74 44.73 18.70
N PRO A 172 -40.99 45.65 18.03
CA PRO A 172 -40.84 45.85 16.56
C PRO A 172 -39.45 46.33 15.98
N ILE A 173 -39.29 46.23 14.63
CA ILE A 173 -38.64 47.21 13.69
C ILE A 173 -37.12 47.56 13.88
N ALA A 174 -36.23 47.74 12.88
CA ALA A 174 -36.34 47.98 11.42
C ALA A 174 -35.23 47.32 10.55
N LYS A 175 -35.32 47.58 9.23
CA LYS A 175 -34.38 47.35 8.10
C LYS A 175 -32.90 47.72 8.44
N THR A 176 -31.88 47.13 7.80
CA THR A 176 -31.43 47.48 6.42
C THR A 176 -30.47 46.40 5.81
N GLN A 177 -30.24 46.49 4.50
CA GLN A 177 -29.43 45.60 3.65
C GLN A 177 -27.93 45.60 4.02
N LEU A 178 -27.22 44.47 3.88
CA LEU A 178 -26.31 44.19 2.74
C LEU A 178 -25.78 42.73 2.81
N ALA A 179 -25.16 42.24 1.72
CA ALA A 179 -24.55 40.91 1.68
C ALA A 179 -23.03 40.97 1.91
N THR A 180 -22.46 40.00 2.63
CA THR A 180 -21.03 39.61 2.55
C THR A 180 -20.81 38.24 3.20
N ALA A 181 -19.98 37.39 2.58
CA ALA A 181 -19.70 36.05 3.08
C ALA A 181 -18.60 36.05 4.17
N VAL A 182 -18.81 35.30 5.25
CA VAL A 182 -17.94 35.33 6.45
C VAL A 182 -16.72 34.42 6.30
N LYS A 183 -15.52 35.00 6.46
CA LYS A 183 -14.27 34.26 6.66
C LYS A 183 -14.23 33.64 8.07
N ARG A 184 -14.09 32.31 8.17
CA ARG A 184 -13.44 31.63 9.31
C ARG A 184 -11.97 31.41 8.93
N ARG A 185 -10.93 31.93 9.60
CA ARG A 185 -10.66 32.20 11.03
C ARG A 185 -10.41 30.92 11.85
N ARG A 186 -9.13 30.56 11.98
CA ARG A 186 -8.53 30.00 13.21
C ARG A 186 -7.36 30.89 13.60
N SER A 187 -7.01 30.90 14.88
CA SER A 187 -6.13 31.91 15.51
C SER A 187 -5.19 31.27 16.54
N ARG A 188 -4.05 31.94 16.80
CA ARG A 188 -3.36 32.18 18.10
C ARG A 188 -3.57 31.17 19.25
N ALA A 189 -2.57 30.79 20.05
CA ALA A 189 -1.12 31.09 20.12
C ALA A 189 -0.44 29.96 20.96
N ASN A 190 0.82 29.94 21.41
CA ASN A 190 1.74 31.03 21.79
C ASN A 190 3.22 30.60 21.70
N ASN A 191 4.16 31.56 21.80
CA ASN A 191 5.61 31.33 21.75
C ASN A 191 6.23 31.23 23.16
N ASN A 192 7.48 30.71 23.20
CA ASN A 192 8.69 31.31 23.78
C ASN A 192 9.90 30.56 23.17
N ASP A 193 11.11 31.09 22.96
CA ASP A 193 11.69 32.40 23.33
C ASP A 193 12.27 33.19 22.12
N SER A 194 12.91 34.33 22.37
CA SER A 194 13.25 35.38 21.41
C SER A 194 14.69 35.39 20.86
N ILE A 195 14.85 35.68 19.57
CA ILE A 195 16.03 36.34 18.96
C ILE A 195 15.53 37.46 18.02
N GLU A 196 16.36 38.47 17.80
CA GLU A 196 16.00 39.79 17.26
C GLU A 196 15.54 39.84 15.79
N VAL A 197 14.71 40.85 15.46
CA VAL A 197 14.28 41.14 14.09
C VAL A 197 15.19 42.20 13.46
N SER A 198 16.14 41.78 12.63
CA SER A 198 16.88 42.71 11.77
C SER A 198 16.00 43.20 10.60
N SER A 199 16.00 44.51 10.34
CA SER A 199 15.26 45.14 9.24
C SER A 199 15.67 44.62 7.86
N LEU A 200 14.70 44.51 6.94
CA LEU A 200 14.93 44.17 5.52
C LEU A 200 16.03 45.06 4.91
N PRO A 201 17.06 44.50 4.26
CA PRO A 201 18.13 45.29 3.66
C PRO A 201 17.61 46.09 2.46
N ALA A 202 17.82 47.40 2.49
CA ALA A 202 17.37 48.31 1.43
C ALA A 202 17.98 47.94 0.06
N LEU A 203 17.13 47.91 -0.97
CA LEU A 203 17.56 47.62 -2.34
C LEU A 203 18.44 48.75 -2.88
N LYS A 204 19.71 48.46 -3.19
CA LYS A 204 20.60 49.40 -3.88
C LYS A 204 20.11 49.62 -5.30
N VAL A 205 19.62 50.82 -5.58
CA VAL A 205 19.25 51.30 -6.92
C VAL A 205 20.49 51.82 -7.63
N ILE A 206 20.67 51.42 -8.89
CA ILE A 206 21.59 52.07 -9.82
C ILE A 206 20.74 52.82 -10.85
N LYS A 207 21.13 54.05 -11.18
CA LYS A 207 20.51 54.87 -12.22
C LYS A 207 21.29 54.73 -13.53
N ASP A 208 20.59 54.83 -14.64
CA ASP A 208 21.21 55.07 -15.95
C ASP A 208 21.60 56.55 -16.12
N ASN A 209 22.22 56.88 -17.27
CA ASN A 209 22.62 58.26 -17.60
C ASN A 209 21.43 59.20 -17.86
N ALA A 210 20.18 58.70 -17.84
CA ALA A 210 18.94 59.49 -17.89
C ALA A 210 18.28 59.63 -16.50
N GLY A 211 18.88 59.05 -15.45
CA GLY A 211 18.43 59.15 -14.06
C GLY A 211 17.36 58.14 -13.64
N MET A 212 16.96 57.22 -14.52
CA MET A 212 15.89 56.25 -14.26
C MET A 212 16.39 55.03 -13.47
N ALA A 213 15.55 54.55 -12.55
CA ALA A 213 15.87 53.45 -11.65
C ALA A 213 15.60 52.08 -12.30
N VAL A 214 16.65 51.32 -12.62
CA VAL A 214 16.52 49.99 -13.22
C VAL A 214 16.68 48.91 -12.13
N PRO A 215 15.73 47.95 -11.98
CA PRO A 215 15.86 46.87 -11.01
C PRO A 215 16.97 45.89 -11.41
N VAL A 216 17.97 45.70 -10.53
CA VAL A 216 19.02 44.68 -10.71
C VAL A 216 18.40 43.29 -10.50
N LYS A 217 18.11 42.58 -11.60
CA LYS A 217 17.59 41.22 -11.56
C LYS A 217 18.61 40.26 -10.93
N LYS A 218 18.21 39.57 -9.86
CA LYS A 218 18.92 38.36 -9.39
C LYS A 218 18.92 37.33 -10.53
N LYS A 219 20.05 36.66 -10.77
CA LYS A 219 20.13 35.57 -11.76
C LYS A 219 19.34 34.35 -11.26
N GLY A 220 18.28 33.98 -11.97
CA GLY A 220 17.71 32.62 -11.91
C GLY A 220 16.19 32.54 -11.75
N GLU A 221 15.57 33.48 -11.07
CA GLU A 221 14.14 33.42 -10.74
C GLU A 221 13.29 34.23 -11.73
N TYR A 222 12.37 33.54 -12.42
CA TYR A 222 11.43 34.13 -13.38
C TYR A 222 10.01 33.86 -12.90
N VAL A 223 9.15 34.89 -12.90
CA VAL A 223 7.74 34.76 -12.52
C VAL A 223 6.92 34.43 -13.76
N VAL A 224 6.12 33.38 -13.68
CA VAL A 224 5.11 33.03 -14.70
C VAL A 224 3.98 34.06 -14.63
N GLU A 225 3.62 34.62 -15.78
CA GLU A 225 2.44 35.48 -15.95
C GLU A 225 1.23 34.65 -16.38
N ARG A 226 1.45 33.63 -17.24
CA ARG A 226 0.42 32.71 -17.71
C ARG A 226 1.04 31.45 -18.32
N VAL A 227 0.32 30.34 -18.26
CA VAL A 227 0.53 29.21 -19.17
C VAL A 227 -0.42 29.36 -20.36
N GLU A 228 0.13 29.34 -21.58
CA GLU A 228 -0.61 29.58 -22.83
C GLU A 228 -1.22 28.29 -23.39
N CYS A 229 -0.39 27.25 -23.55
CA CYS A 229 -0.80 25.95 -24.06
C CYS A 229 0.06 24.81 -23.48
N VAL A 230 -0.36 23.57 -23.74
CA VAL A 230 0.38 22.34 -23.45
C VAL A 230 0.49 21.52 -24.73
N GLU A 231 1.68 20.96 -24.97
CA GLU A 231 1.96 20.03 -26.07
C GLU A 231 2.73 18.80 -25.54
N VAL A 232 3.01 17.84 -26.43
CA VAL A 232 3.65 16.57 -26.07
C VAL A 232 4.97 16.42 -26.82
N VAL A 233 6.08 16.36 -26.08
CA VAL A 233 7.42 16.16 -26.64
C VAL A 233 8.05 14.92 -25.99
N ASN A 234 8.53 13.99 -26.82
CA ASN A 234 9.03 12.68 -26.36
C ASN A 234 8.04 11.92 -25.45
N SER A 235 6.74 12.09 -25.71
CA SER A 235 5.61 11.59 -24.91
C SER A 235 5.37 12.25 -23.55
N GLU A 236 6.21 13.17 -23.07
CA GLU A 236 5.98 13.96 -21.85
C GLU A 236 5.32 15.33 -22.13
N PRO A 237 4.56 15.90 -21.18
CA PRO A 237 3.92 17.20 -21.36
C PRO A 237 4.92 18.36 -21.22
N VAL A 238 4.87 19.29 -22.17
CA VAL A 238 5.61 20.56 -22.16
C VAL A 238 4.65 21.72 -22.31
N PHE A 239 4.96 22.86 -21.69
CA PHE A 239 4.04 23.99 -21.55
C PHE A 239 4.66 25.26 -22.11
N LEU A 240 3.90 26.01 -22.91
CA LEU A 240 4.35 27.31 -23.38
C LEU A 240 4.06 28.36 -22.30
N VAL A 241 5.13 28.91 -21.73
CA VAL A 241 5.07 29.84 -20.59
C VAL A 241 5.23 31.28 -21.08
N LYS A 242 4.26 32.13 -20.69
CA LYS A 242 4.39 33.58 -20.77
C LYS A 242 5.03 34.10 -19.47
N TRP A 243 6.16 34.79 -19.61
CA TRP A 243 6.92 35.33 -18.48
C TRP A 243 6.49 36.76 -18.14
N LEU A 244 6.43 37.06 -16.83
CA LEU A 244 5.95 38.34 -16.30
C LEU A 244 6.93 39.48 -16.59
N GLY A 245 6.43 40.54 -17.24
CA GLY A 245 7.23 41.69 -17.62
C GLY A 245 8.21 41.43 -18.78
N TYR A 246 7.95 40.39 -19.59
CA TYR A 246 8.62 40.14 -20.87
C TYR A 246 7.60 40.17 -22.01
N ASP A 247 8.06 40.48 -23.21
CA ASP A 247 7.26 40.34 -24.43
C ASP A 247 7.03 38.86 -24.80
N SER A 248 5.94 38.56 -25.50
CA SER A 248 5.56 37.19 -25.91
C SER A 248 6.58 36.52 -26.86
N SER A 249 7.45 37.28 -27.54
CA SER A 249 8.61 36.74 -28.27
C SER A 249 9.68 36.09 -27.38
N LYS A 250 9.51 36.17 -26.05
CA LYS A 250 10.38 35.55 -25.03
C LYS A 250 9.74 34.35 -24.33
N ASN A 251 8.57 33.89 -24.77
CA ASN A 251 7.94 32.69 -24.22
C ASN A 251 8.83 31.46 -24.46
N THR A 252 8.89 30.56 -23.47
CA THR A 252 9.69 29.32 -23.56
C THR A 252 8.84 28.08 -23.29
N TRP A 253 9.33 26.93 -23.78
CA TRP A 253 8.72 25.63 -23.55
C TRP A 253 9.32 24.99 -22.29
N GLU A 254 8.54 24.97 -21.22
CA GLU A 254 8.96 24.46 -19.91
C GLU A 254 8.44 23.04 -19.65
N SER A 255 9.20 22.25 -18.89
CA SER A 255 8.75 20.93 -18.44
C SER A 255 7.81 21.04 -17.23
N TYR A 256 6.95 20.04 -17.00
CA TYR A 256 6.11 19.98 -15.79
C TYR A 256 6.91 20.24 -14.50
N LYS A 257 8.14 19.71 -14.39
CA LYS A 257 9.00 19.86 -13.20
C LYS A 257 9.40 21.31 -12.91
N ASN A 258 9.41 22.18 -13.93
CA ASN A 258 9.81 23.59 -13.79
C ASN A 258 8.64 24.45 -13.29
N ILE A 259 7.39 24.02 -13.52
CA ILE A 259 6.17 24.79 -13.23
C ILE A 259 5.16 24.09 -12.32
N SER A 260 5.42 22.88 -11.81
CA SER A 260 4.47 22.10 -10.99
C SER A 260 4.06 22.77 -9.68
N LYS A 261 4.84 23.75 -9.21
CA LYS A 261 4.56 24.57 -8.01
C LYS A 261 3.94 25.93 -8.35
N CYS A 262 3.54 26.16 -9.60
CA CYS A 262 3.00 27.44 -10.06
C CYS A 262 1.46 27.43 -10.10
N VAL A 263 0.82 28.39 -9.44
CA VAL A 263 -0.64 28.54 -9.40
C VAL A 263 -1.24 28.76 -10.81
N GLU A 264 -0.50 29.41 -11.71
CA GLU A 264 -0.94 29.60 -13.12
C GLU A 264 -1.11 28.28 -13.90
N LEU A 265 -0.47 27.19 -13.45
CA LEU A 265 -0.71 25.86 -14.02
C LEU A 265 -2.06 25.29 -13.57
N GLU A 266 -2.49 25.56 -12.33
CA GLU A 266 -3.81 25.17 -11.83
C GLU A 266 -4.90 25.95 -12.59
N HIS A 267 -4.77 27.28 -12.68
CA HIS A 267 -5.70 28.11 -13.48
C HIS A 267 -5.68 27.82 -14.99
N PHE A 268 -4.58 27.28 -15.52
CA PHE A 268 -4.56 26.73 -16.88
C PHE A 268 -5.35 25.42 -16.98
N VAL A 269 -5.10 24.48 -16.07
CA VAL A 269 -5.81 23.19 -16.03
C VAL A 269 -7.31 23.38 -15.81
N GLU A 270 -7.74 24.32 -14.97
CA GLU A 270 -9.16 24.67 -14.77
C GLU A 270 -9.81 25.15 -16.08
N ARG A 271 -9.22 26.18 -16.73
CA ARG A 271 -9.73 26.74 -18.00
C ARG A 271 -9.78 25.69 -19.12
N GLN A 272 -8.74 24.86 -19.24
CA GLN A 272 -8.69 23.78 -20.24
C GLN A 272 -9.68 22.65 -19.92
N SER A 273 -9.89 22.31 -18.65
CA SER A 273 -10.85 21.28 -18.23
C SER A 273 -12.28 21.67 -18.57
N GLU A 274 -12.64 22.94 -18.37
CA GLU A 274 -13.99 23.43 -18.71
C GLU A 274 -14.17 23.57 -20.23
N LEU A 275 -13.15 24.04 -20.96
CA LEU A 275 -13.16 24.13 -22.43
C LEU A 275 -13.34 22.76 -23.11
N TYR A 276 -12.65 21.71 -22.63
CA TYR A 276 -12.69 20.37 -23.22
C TYR A 276 -13.68 19.41 -22.53
N LYS A 277 -14.51 19.92 -21.61
CA LYS A 277 -15.43 19.16 -20.75
C LYS A 277 -16.26 18.07 -21.47
N PRO A 278 -16.88 18.31 -22.65
CA PRO A 278 -17.64 17.26 -23.34
C PRO A 278 -16.76 16.08 -23.80
N TYR A 279 -15.53 16.35 -24.23
CA TYR A 279 -14.57 15.33 -24.64
C TYR A 279 -14.03 14.58 -23.41
N ILE A 280 -13.73 15.31 -22.33
CA ILE A 280 -13.22 14.77 -21.05
C ILE A 280 -14.22 13.79 -20.44
N THR A 281 -15.51 14.10 -20.38
CA THR A 281 -16.54 13.18 -19.85
C THR A 281 -16.51 11.84 -20.58
N VAL A 282 -16.56 11.85 -21.92
CA VAL A 282 -16.55 10.61 -22.72
C VAL A 282 -15.20 9.87 -22.66
N ILE A 283 -14.10 10.58 -22.38
CA ILE A 283 -12.79 9.96 -22.12
C ILE A 283 -12.78 9.28 -20.75
N ASN A 284 -13.27 9.93 -19.70
CA ASN A 284 -13.36 9.37 -18.36
C ASN A 284 -14.22 8.11 -18.33
N THR A 285 -15.43 8.12 -18.91
CA THR A 285 -16.30 6.92 -18.97
C THR A 285 -15.63 5.75 -19.70
N LYS A 286 -14.83 6.00 -20.75
CA LYS A 286 -14.04 4.95 -21.42
C LYS A 286 -12.94 4.41 -20.49
N LEU A 287 -12.20 5.29 -19.84
CA LEU A 287 -11.11 4.95 -18.94
C LEU A 287 -11.61 4.19 -17.69
N GLU A 288 -12.76 4.57 -17.15
CA GLU A 288 -13.43 3.88 -16.05
C GLU A 288 -13.86 2.46 -16.46
N ALA A 289 -14.42 2.29 -17.66
CA ALA A 289 -14.76 0.98 -18.22
C ALA A 289 -13.53 0.10 -18.54
N GLN A 290 -12.36 0.71 -18.79
CA GLN A 290 -11.06 0.00 -18.88
C GLN A 290 -10.53 -0.35 -17.47
N LEU A 291 -10.57 0.59 -16.53
CA LEU A 291 -10.11 0.45 -15.15
C LEU A 291 -10.92 -0.58 -14.33
N ALA A 292 -12.20 -0.75 -14.65
CA ALA A 292 -13.06 -1.79 -14.09
C ALA A 292 -12.70 -3.21 -14.56
N LYS A 293 -12.03 -3.33 -15.72
CA LYS A 293 -11.53 -4.60 -16.28
C LYS A 293 -10.05 -4.86 -15.99
N ALA A 294 -9.31 -3.81 -15.63
CA ALA A 294 -7.93 -3.93 -15.19
C ALA A 294 -7.85 -4.54 -13.78
N PRO A 295 -6.87 -5.41 -13.49
CA PRO A 295 -6.60 -5.81 -12.11
C PRO A 295 -6.22 -4.58 -11.26
N SER A 296 -6.39 -4.69 -9.95
CA SER A 296 -5.77 -3.78 -9.00
C SER A 296 -4.25 -3.75 -9.23
N LEU A 297 -3.63 -2.58 -9.05
CA LEU A 297 -2.17 -2.50 -9.00
C LEU A 297 -1.64 -3.44 -7.92
N ASP A 298 -0.64 -4.24 -8.29
CA ASP A 298 0.10 -5.03 -7.31
C ASP A 298 0.86 -4.09 -6.37
N LEU A 299 0.57 -4.23 -5.08
CA LEU A 299 1.19 -3.44 -4.01
C LEU A 299 2.64 -3.89 -3.75
N SER A 300 3.08 -5.04 -4.29
CA SER A 300 4.49 -5.42 -4.33
C SER A 300 5.34 -4.41 -5.13
N THR A 301 4.73 -3.73 -6.12
CA THR A 301 5.44 -2.95 -7.14
C THR A 301 5.37 -1.44 -6.90
N ILE A 302 4.63 -0.98 -5.88
CA ILE A 302 4.44 0.44 -5.55
C ILE A 302 4.54 0.63 -4.05
N SER A 303 5.46 1.48 -3.62
CA SER A 303 5.65 1.78 -2.21
C SER A 303 4.49 2.60 -1.63
N VAL A 304 4.20 2.39 -0.35
CA VAL A 304 3.26 3.22 0.41
C VAL A 304 3.68 4.70 0.39
N THR A 305 5.00 4.96 0.32
CA THR A 305 5.58 6.30 0.14
C THR A 305 5.12 6.99 -1.14
N GLU A 306 5.10 6.29 -2.29
CA GLU A 306 4.58 6.85 -3.56
C GLU A 306 3.08 7.12 -3.49
N LEU A 307 2.30 6.25 -2.82
CA LEU A 307 0.87 6.48 -2.60
C LEU A 307 0.59 7.72 -1.75
N ASN A 308 1.45 8.01 -0.77
CA ASN A 308 1.37 9.23 0.04
C ASN A 308 1.77 10.49 -0.75
N GLN A 309 2.56 10.37 -1.82
CA GLN A 309 3.05 11.47 -2.67
C GLN A 309 2.21 11.70 -3.94
N PHE A 310 1.06 11.05 -4.11
CA PHE A 310 0.27 11.13 -5.34
C PHE A 310 -0.36 12.52 -5.59
N GLU A 311 0.17 13.24 -6.58
CA GLU A 311 -0.41 14.48 -7.12
C GLU A 311 -1.55 14.21 -8.13
N LYS A 312 -2.65 14.98 -8.04
CA LYS A 312 -3.76 14.92 -9.01
C LYS A 312 -3.49 15.74 -10.29
N LEU A 313 -2.72 16.82 -10.19
CA LEU A 313 -2.51 17.77 -11.30
C LEU A 313 -1.91 17.13 -12.57
N PRO A 314 -0.91 16.22 -12.50
CA PRO A 314 -0.38 15.54 -13.69
C PRO A 314 -1.41 14.69 -14.45
N LEU A 315 -2.34 14.06 -13.73
CA LEU A 315 -3.42 13.26 -14.34
C LEU A 315 -4.40 14.15 -15.12
N LEU A 316 -4.74 15.33 -14.59
CA LEU A 316 -5.63 16.27 -15.28
C LEU A 316 -5.00 16.79 -16.58
N VAL A 317 -3.69 17.08 -16.57
CA VAL A 317 -2.93 17.48 -17.77
C VAL A 317 -3.02 16.40 -18.86
N ASP A 318 -2.80 15.13 -18.53
CA ASP A 318 -2.88 14.05 -19.52
C ASP A 318 -4.30 13.85 -20.07
N VAL A 319 -5.33 14.02 -19.22
CA VAL A 319 -6.74 13.93 -19.64
C VAL A 319 -7.13 15.10 -20.56
N ILE A 320 -6.63 16.31 -20.29
CA ILE A 320 -6.73 17.47 -21.21
C ILE A 320 -6.06 17.15 -22.54
N LEU A 321 -4.84 16.59 -22.53
CA LEU A 321 -4.14 16.20 -23.76
C LEU A 321 -4.93 15.15 -24.58
N LEU A 322 -5.47 14.11 -23.95
CA LEU A 322 -6.35 13.15 -24.65
C LEU A 322 -7.59 13.82 -25.24
N ALA A 323 -8.15 14.81 -24.54
CA ALA A 323 -9.31 15.57 -25.00
C ALA A 323 -8.99 16.49 -26.19
N GLN A 324 -7.84 17.17 -26.16
CA GLN A 324 -7.31 17.94 -27.29
C GLN A 324 -7.05 17.06 -28.52
N TYR A 325 -6.35 15.93 -28.36
CA TYR A 325 -6.12 14.96 -29.45
C TYR A 325 -7.44 14.44 -30.05
N LYS A 326 -8.48 14.24 -29.22
CA LYS A 326 -9.81 13.80 -29.65
C LYS A 326 -10.60 14.91 -30.37
N ALA A 327 -10.57 16.14 -29.86
CA ALA A 327 -11.23 17.30 -30.45
C ALA A 327 -10.62 17.68 -31.81
N ALA A 328 -9.28 17.63 -31.92
CA ALA A 328 -8.55 17.91 -33.15
C ALA A 328 -8.63 16.79 -34.22
N GLY A 329 -9.36 15.69 -33.96
CA GLY A 329 -9.47 14.56 -34.90
C GLY A 329 -8.12 13.89 -35.23
N SER A 330 -7.16 13.93 -34.29
CA SER A 330 -5.77 13.54 -34.56
C SER A 330 -5.64 12.07 -34.97
N ARG A 331 -4.88 11.83 -36.04
CA ARG A 331 -4.61 10.48 -36.58
C ARG A 331 -3.44 9.77 -35.88
N SER A 332 -2.76 10.43 -34.93
CA SER A 332 -1.63 9.86 -34.18
C SER A 332 -2.11 8.90 -33.08
N GLN A 333 -2.24 7.61 -33.43
CA GLN A 333 -2.66 6.57 -32.48
C GLN A 333 -1.55 6.20 -31.47
N ILE A 334 -0.28 6.35 -31.84
CA ILE A 334 0.87 5.91 -31.00
C ILE A 334 1.06 6.82 -29.80
N GLU A 335 1.05 8.14 -30.00
CA GLU A 335 1.20 9.12 -28.90
C GLU A 335 -0.01 9.08 -27.99
N ARG A 336 -1.22 9.08 -28.58
CA ARG A 336 -2.48 8.91 -27.86
C ARG A 336 -2.47 7.65 -27.00
N GLY A 337 -1.99 6.51 -27.53
CA GLY A 337 -1.88 5.25 -26.79
C GLY A 337 -1.00 5.35 -25.55
N ARG A 338 0.17 6.00 -25.67
CA ARG A 338 1.08 6.24 -24.52
C ARG A 338 0.49 7.17 -23.46
N ILE A 339 -0.26 8.19 -23.89
CA ILE A 339 -0.95 9.09 -22.95
C ILE A 339 -2.11 8.32 -22.27
N GLU A 340 -2.87 7.50 -23.02
CA GLU A 340 -3.93 6.65 -22.45
C GLU A 340 -3.35 5.64 -21.43
N GLU A 341 -2.19 5.05 -21.71
CA GLU A 341 -1.43 4.20 -20.78
C GLU A 341 -0.98 4.96 -19.51
N ARG A 342 -0.40 6.16 -19.65
CA ARG A 342 0.00 6.99 -18.48
C ARG A 342 -1.21 7.42 -17.64
N VAL A 343 -2.34 7.74 -18.28
CA VAL A 343 -3.60 8.06 -17.60
C VAL A 343 -4.13 6.84 -16.84
N LEU A 344 -4.17 5.66 -17.46
CA LEU A 344 -4.61 4.43 -16.78
C LEU A 344 -3.73 4.12 -15.55
N ARG A 345 -2.40 4.21 -15.66
CA ARG A 345 -1.49 4.04 -14.52
C ARG A 345 -1.74 5.08 -13.42
N ARG A 346 -1.99 6.35 -13.78
CA ARG A 346 -2.31 7.43 -12.83
C ARG A 346 -3.69 7.26 -12.18
N LEU A 347 -4.69 6.73 -12.89
CA LEU A 347 -6.02 6.41 -12.34
C LEU A 347 -5.98 5.19 -11.39
N GLN A 348 -5.23 4.15 -11.73
CA GLN A 348 -4.99 3.03 -10.81
C GLN A 348 -4.28 3.54 -9.53
N MET A 349 -3.25 4.39 -9.67
CA MET A 349 -2.57 5.02 -8.53
C MET A 349 -3.52 5.87 -7.67
N GLN A 350 -4.44 6.61 -8.30
CA GLN A 350 -5.50 7.36 -7.60
C GLN A 350 -6.43 6.44 -6.79
N ARG A 351 -6.80 5.28 -7.33
CA ARG A 351 -7.61 4.27 -6.63
C ARG A 351 -6.87 3.73 -5.40
N SER A 352 -5.60 3.38 -5.53
CA SER A 352 -4.78 2.91 -4.40
C SER A 352 -4.53 4.02 -3.36
N CYS A 353 -4.35 5.28 -3.78
CA CYS A 353 -4.25 6.42 -2.87
C CYS A 353 -5.55 6.67 -2.08
N HIS A 354 -6.73 6.46 -2.70
CA HIS A 354 -8.02 6.51 -2.00
C HIS A 354 -8.17 5.38 -0.97
N LEU A 355 -7.70 4.16 -1.30
CA LEU A 355 -7.65 3.04 -0.35
C LEU A 355 -6.70 3.35 0.82
N ARG A 356 -5.50 3.88 0.56
CA ARG A 356 -4.55 4.36 1.60
C ARG A 356 -5.16 5.40 2.53
N ARG A 357 -5.93 6.37 1.99
CA ARG A 357 -6.64 7.37 2.81
C ARG A 357 -7.71 6.73 3.71
N LYS A 358 -8.47 5.75 3.20
CA LYS A 358 -9.45 4.99 4.01
C LYS A 358 -8.77 4.12 5.08
N GLN A 359 -7.65 3.47 4.75
CA GLN A 359 -6.83 2.72 5.69
C GLN A 359 -6.33 3.62 6.83
N LEU A 360 -5.69 4.76 6.51
CA LEU A 360 -5.22 5.71 7.51
C LEU A 360 -6.36 6.22 8.41
N GLN A 361 -7.56 6.45 7.88
CA GLN A 361 -8.73 6.80 8.68
C GLN A 361 -9.21 5.67 9.61
N LYS A 362 -9.09 4.40 9.22
CA LYS A 362 -9.33 3.26 10.13
C LYS A 362 -8.27 3.21 11.24
N LEU A 363 -6.99 3.26 10.87
CA LEU A 363 -5.87 3.14 11.82
C LEU A 363 -5.90 4.29 12.85
N ALA A 364 -6.16 5.52 12.43
CA ALA A 364 -6.29 6.66 13.35
C ALA A 364 -7.50 6.55 14.30
N LYS A 365 -8.61 5.94 13.86
CA LYS A 365 -9.75 5.63 14.75
C LYS A 365 -9.40 4.55 15.78
N PHE A 366 -8.72 3.50 15.36
CA PHE A 366 -8.26 2.44 16.25
C PHE A 366 -7.23 2.97 17.26
N GLU A 367 -6.27 3.78 16.82
CA GLU A 367 -5.31 4.47 17.68
C GLU A 367 -6.00 5.36 18.73
N ALA A 368 -6.99 6.17 18.32
CA ALA A 368 -7.73 7.02 19.25
C ALA A 368 -8.53 6.19 20.29
N HIS A 369 -9.16 5.08 19.87
CA HIS A 369 -9.90 4.19 20.76
C HIS A 369 -8.98 3.47 21.76
N MET A 370 -7.92 2.82 21.28
CA MET A 370 -6.89 2.16 22.09
C MET A 370 -6.29 3.13 23.12
N ASN A 371 -5.92 4.35 22.72
CA ASN A 371 -5.39 5.37 23.62
C ASN A 371 -6.42 6.00 24.57
N THR A 372 -7.72 5.77 24.35
CA THR A 372 -8.77 6.10 25.33
C THR A 372 -8.86 5.00 26.39
N VAL A 373 -8.81 3.72 25.98
CA VAL A 373 -8.85 2.56 26.88
C VAL A 373 -7.59 2.45 27.74
N GLU A 374 -6.41 2.76 27.18
CA GLU A 374 -5.12 2.66 27.87
C GLU A 374 -4.91 3.62 29.05
N GLN A 375 -5.67 4.71 29.17
CA GLN A 375 -5.36 5.78 30.13
C GLN A 375 -5.26 5.27 31.59
N PRO A 376 -4.30 5.75 32.41
CA PRO A 376 -3.34 6.84 32.13
C PRO A 376 -1.98 6.35 31.56
N SER A 377 -1.88 5.16 30.95
CA SER A 377 -0.63 4.68 30.34
C SER A 377 -0.15 5.63 29.22
N PRO A 378 1.17 5.72 28.93
CA PRO A 378 1.68 6.47 27.79
C PRO A 378 1.10 5.96 26.46
N PRO A 379 0.98 6.81 25.42
CA PRO A 379 0.27 6.42 24.20
C PRO A 379 0.96 5.28 23.43
N ILE A 380 0.15 4.57 22.65
CA ILE A 380 0.53 3.57 21.66
C ILE A 380 0.20 4.13 20.27
N ARG A 381 1.20 4.25 19.38
CA ARG A 381 0.96 4.66 17.98
C ARG A 381 0.68 3.47 17.07
N VAL A 382 0.00 3.70 15.95
CA VAL A 382 -0.32 2.68 14.94
C VAL A 382 0.27 3.07 13.58
N VAL A 383 1.19 2.26 13.06
CA VAL A 383 1.98 2.57 11.86
C VAL A 383 1.94 1.43 10.85
N ASN A 384 1.42 1.68 9.65
CA ASN A 384 1.57 0.75 8.54
C ASN A 384 2.17 1.48 7.34
N ASP A 385 3.40 1.15 6.99
CA ASP A 385 4.10 1.65 5.80
C ASP A 385 4.50 0.51 4.85
N SER A 386 3.96 -0.69 5.08
CA SER A 386 4.25 -1.92 4.32
C SER A 386 3.17 -2.26 3.30
N ASP A 387 1.89 -2.11 3.66
CA ASP A 387 0.76 -2.45 2.80
C ASP A 387 -0.50 -1.58 3.07
N LEU A 388 -1.64 -1.99 2.51
CA LEU A 388 -2.93 -1.32 2.68
C LEU A 388 -3.85 -1.97 3.74
N ASP A 389 -3.33 -2.87 4.57
CA ASP A 389 -4.09 -3.60 5.60
C ASP A 389 -4.47 -2.72 6.81
N SER A 390 -5.53 -3.12 7.51
CA SER A 390 -6.05 -2.50 8.72
C SER A 390 -6.40 -3.56 9.77
N ILE A 391 -6.29 -3.21 11.05
CA ILE A 391 -6.81 -4.03 12.17
C ILE A 391 -8.26 -4.48 11.88
N ASP A 392 -8.60 -5.71 12.25
CA ASP A 392 -9.95 -6.24 12.10
C ASP A 392 -10.97 -5.35 12.85
N ALA A 393 -12.12 -5.11 12.23
CA ALA A 393 -13.22 -4.37 12.84
C ALA A 393 -13.92 -5.16 13.96
N ASN A 394 -13.70 -6.49 14.03
CA ASN A 394 -14.22 -7.34 15.09
C ASN A 394 -13.32 -7.37 16.35
N PHE A 395 -12.07 -6.91 16.27
CA PHE A 395 -11.15 -6.92 17.40
C PHE A 395 -11.42 -5.74 18.35
N VAL A 396 -11.68 -6.04 19.62
CA VAL A 396 -12.01 -5.07 20.66
C VAL A 396 -10.82 -4.89 21.61
N TYR A 397 -10.29 -3.67 21.67
CA TYR A 397 -9.18 -3.36 22.57
C TYR A 397 -9.68 -3.22 24.02
N ILE A 398 -9.17 -4.06 24.92
CA ILE A 398 -9.52 -4.10 26.34
C ILE A 398 -8.29 -3.88 27.24
N LYS A 399 -8.50 -3.48 28.49
CA LYS A 399 -7.41 -3.18 29.46
C LYS A 399 -7.21 -4.25 30.54
N ARG A 400 -8.22 -5.08 30.79
CA ARG A 400 -8.26 -6.12 31.83
C ARG A 400 -9.02 -7.32 31.30
N ASN A 401 -8.72 -8.50 31.83
CA ASN A 401 -9.40 -9.74 31.47
C ASN A 401 -10.92 -9.65 31.66
N ILE A 402 -11.64 -10.22 30.71
CA ILE A 402 -13.08 -10.49 30.80
C ILE A 402 -13.24 -11.94 31.25
N LEU A 403 -14.03 -12.22 32.29
CA LEU A 403 -14.34 -13.59 32.67
C LEU A 403 -15.60 -14.05 31.92
N SER A 404 -15.55 -15.20 31.25
CA SER A 404 -16.70 -15.76 30.55
C SER A 404 -17.75 -16.32 31.51
N GLU A 405 -18.88 -16.74 30.96
CA GLU A 405 -19.77 -17.68 31.65
C GLU A 405 -19.00 -18.97 32.03
N GLY A 406 -19.34 -19.56 33.18
CA GLY A 406 -18.62 -20.69 33.77
C GLY A 406 -17.40 -20.33 34.64
N VAL A 407 -16.71 -19.21 34.39
CA VAL A 407 -15.48 -18.85 35.14
C VAL A 407 -15.83 -18.17 36.48
N PRO A 408 -15.39 -18.71 37.64
CA PRO A 408 -15.70 -18.12 38.93
C PRO A 408 -14.96 -16.79 39.13
N LYS A 409 -15.63 -15.81 39.74
CA LYS A 409 -14.98 -14.54 40.12
C LYS A 409 -14.03 -14.79 41.29
N PRO A 410 -12.71 -14.47 41.18
CA PRO A 410 -11.77 -14.73 42.26
C PRO A 410 -12.15 -14.04 43.57
N GLU A 411 -12.10 -14.78 44.67
CA GLU A 411 -12.37 -14.23 46.00
C GLU A 411 -11.32 -13.20 46.43
N THR A 412 -11.77 -12.12 47.05
CA THR A 412 -10.96 -10.93 47.33
C THR A 412 -10.37 -10.89 48.76
N GLU A 413 -10.30 -12.07 49.38
CA GLU A 413 -10.00 -12.38 50.79
C GLU A 413 -8.50 -12.54 51.10
N VAL A 414 -7.63 -11.86 50.35
CA VAL A 414 -6.16 -12.02 50.50
C VAL A 414 -5.59 -11.19 51.66
N PHE A 415 -4.78 -11.84 52.50
CA PHE A 415 -4.00 -11.20 53.56
C PHE A 415 -2.97 -10.20 53.00
N GLY A 416 -2.84 -9.05 53.65
CA GLY A 416 -1.81 -8.05 53.33
C GLY A 416 -0.60 -8.11 54.24
N CYS A 417 0.48 -7.42 53.87
CA CYS A 417 1.67 -7.31 54.72
C CYS A 417 1.67 -6.04 55.60
N SER A 418 2.12 -6.18 56.85
CA SER A 418 2.24 -5.15 57.89
C SER A 418 3.63 -4.50 57.95
N CYS A 419 4.33 -4.41 56.82
CA CYS A 419 5.71 -3.90 56.78
C CYS A 419 5.78 -2.43 57.26
N HIS A 420 4.91 -1.56 56.75
CA HIS A 420 4.96 -0.13 57.07
C HIS A 420 4.46 0.20 58.48
N GLU A 421 3.61 -0.65 59.08
CA GLU A 421 3.25 -0.57 60.51
C GLU A 421 4.48 -0.75 61.41
N ASN A 422 5.40 -1.63 61.01
CA ASN A 422 6.66 -1.90 61.69
C ASN A 422 7.81 -1.01 61.18
N SER A 423 7.50 0.19 60.65
CA SER A 423 8.46 1.16 60.10
C SER A 423 9.44 0.59 59.06
N THR A 424 9.07 -0.50 58.38
CA THR A 424 9.93 -1.19 57.42
C THR A 424 9.35 -1.11 56.00
N GLU A 425 10.16 -0.65 55.05
CA GLU A 425 9.78 -0.70 53.63
C GLU A 425 9.59 -2.16 53.16
N CYS A 426 8.65 -2.35 52.24
CA CYS A 426 8.60 -3.57 51.44
C CYS A 426 9.93 -3.74 50.67
N CYS A 427 10.64 -4.85 50.89
CA CYS A 427 11.93 -5.12 50.26
C CYS A 427 12.32 -6.60 50.44
N ALA A 428 13.42 -7.03 49.82
CA ALA A 428 13.87 -8.43 49.84
C ALA A 428 14.21 -8.98 51.24
N SER A 429 14.52 -8.13 52.22
CA SER A 429 14.77 -8.53 53.61
C SER A 429 13.50 -8.54 54.48
N SER A 430 12.43 -7.83 54.12
CA SER A 430 11.20 -7.78 54.93
C SER A 430 10.27 -8.97 54.67
N ARG A 431 9.36 -9.23 55.62
CA ARG A 431 8.33 -10.29 55.51
C ARG A 431 7.14 -9.82 54.67
N CYS A 432 7.45 -9.36 53.46
CA CYS A 432 6.52 -8.85 52.45
C CYS A 432 5.74 -9.98 51.75
N CYS A 433 4.73 -9.63 50.95
CA CYS A 433 3.80 -10.57 50.28
C CYS A 433 4.48 -11.76 49.59
N ALA A 434 5.53 -11.54 48.78
CA ALA A 434 6.30 -12.64 48.18
C ALA A 434 6.82 -13.64 49.23
N ARG A 435 7.44 -13.15 50.31
CA ARG A 435 7.95 -13.99 51.39
C ARG A 435 6.85 -14.67 52.23
N LEU A 436 5.64 -14.12 52.23
CA LEU A 436 4.45 -14.76 52.83
C LEU A 436 3.91 -15.89 51.93
N ALA A 437 4.07 -15.78 50.61
CA ALA A 437 3.78 -16.82 49.63
C ALA A 437 4.93 -17.85 49.44
N GLY A 438 6.02 -17.73 50.22
CA GLY A 438 7.21 -18.59 50.11
C GLY A 438 8.23 -18.16 49.04
N GLU A 439 7.93 -17.12 48.27
CA GLU A 439 8.68 -16.70 47.09
C GLU A 439 9.72 -15.59 47.34
N LEU A 440 10.61 -15.41 46.36
CA LEU A 440 11.59 -14.34 46.34
C LEU A 440 10.96 -12.99 45.97
N PHE A 441 11.48 -11.91 46.57
CA PHE A 441 11.01 -10.55 46.29
C PHE A 441 11.38 -10.13 44.85
N ALA A 442 10.35 -9.86 44.04
CA ALA A 442 10.49 -9.79 42.58
C ALA A 442 11.39 -8.66 42.07
N TYR A 443 11.33 -7.47 42.68
CA TYR A 443 11.87 -6.23 42.08
C TYR A 443 13.10 -5.68 42.79
N ASP A 444 14.00 -5.07 42.01
CA ASP A 444 15.07 -4.24 42.55
C ASP A 444 14.54 -2.93 43.17
N ARG A 445 14.98 -2.59 44.40
CA ARG A 445 14.47 -1.42 45.17
C ARG A 445 14.66 -0.10 44.42
N PHE A 446 15.83 0.09 43.79
CA PHE A 446 16.20 1.35 43.15
C PHE A 446 15.74 1.43 41.70
N THR A 447 16.00 0.39 40.90
CA THR A 447 15.72 0.41 39.46
C THR A 447 14.34 -0.13 39.10
N ARG A 448 13.58 -0.70 40.05
CA ARG A 448 12.25 -1.31 39.84
C ARG A 448 12.24 -2.39 38.74
N ARG A 449 13.36 -3.07 38.52
CA ARG A 449 13.48 -4.12 37.50
C ARG A 449 13.36 -5.50 38.13
N LEU A 450 12.73 -6.42 37.41
CA LEU A 450 12.58 -7.82 37.80
C LEU A 450 13.95 -8.48 38.00
N ARG A 451 14.08 -9.25 39.09
CA ARG A 451 15.30 -9.97 39.49
C ARG A 451 15.14 -11.50 39.45
N LEU A 452 13.92 -11.99 39.27
CA LEU A 452 13.62 -13.43 39.25
C LEU A 452 14.12 -14.10 37.96
N PRO A 453 14.52 -15.38 37.99
CA PRO A 453 14.72 -16.19 36.79
C PRO A 453 13.36 -16.50 36.13
N GLN A 454 13.39 -16.90 34.85
CA GLN A 454 12.20 -17.39 34.16
C GLN A 454 11.62 -18.61 34.88
N GLY A 455 10.29 -18.74 34.91
CA GLY A 455 9.61 -19.81 35.63
C GLY A 455 9.37 -19.56 37.13
N SER A 456 9.68 -18.37 37.66
CA SER A 456 9.33 -17.97 39.03
C SER A 456 8.06 -17.12 39.11
N ALA A 457 7.38 -17.15 40.26
CA ALA A 457 6.15 -16.41 40.51
C ALA A 457 6.37 -14.98 41.05
N ILE A 458 5.49 -14.06 40.65
CA ILE A 458 5.45 -12.69 41.18
C ILE A 458 4.27 -12.55 42.15
N PHE A 459 4.52 -12.02 43.35
CA PHE A 459 3.49 -11.73 44.35
C PHE A 459 3.60 -10.26 44.80
N GLU A 460 2.76 -9.40 44.22
CA GLU A 460 2.72 -7.97 44.54
C GLU A 460 2.03 -7.68 45.90
N CYS A 461 2.18 -6.46 46.39
CA CYS A 461 1.33 -5.95 47.47
C CYS A 461 -0.03 -5.53 46.92
N ASN A 462 -1.09 -5.73 47.70
CA ASN A 462 -2.49 -5.49 47.31
C ASN A 462 -3.18 -4.48 48.25
N ARG A 463 -4.48 -4.25 48.07
CA ARG A 463 -5.24 -3.25 48.86
C ARG A 463 -5.36 -3.54 50.36
N ARG A 464 -5.07 -4.76 50.84
CA ARG A 464 -5.04 -5.10 52.28
C ARG A 464 -3.66 -4.87 52.92
N CYS A 465 -2.64 -4.47 52.16
CA CYS A 465 -1.29 -4.22 52.68
C CYS A 465 -1.14 -2.80 53.26
N SER A 466 -0.38 -2.68 54.35
CA SER A 466 -0.02 -1.40 55.01
C SER A 466 0.77 -0.40 54.15
N CYS A 467 1.32 -0.84 53.02
CA CYS A 467 2.18 -0.02 52.15
C CYS A 467 1.37 0.71 51.06
N ASP A 468 1.73 1.96 50.79
CA ASP A 468 1.04 2.83 49.82
C ASP A 468 1.29 2.45 48.35
N ALA A 469 0.71 3.23 47.42
CA ALA A 469 0.83 3.02 45.96
C ALA A 469 2.25 3.21 45.38
N SER A 470 3.16 3.87 46.11
CA SER A 470 4.56 4.07 45.72
C SER A 470 5.44 2.85 46.04
N CYS A 471 4.94 1.91 46.85
CA CYS A 471 5.62 0.69 47.28
C CYS A 471 6.45 0.02 46.18
N SER A 472 7.65 -0.43 46.55
CA SER A 472 8.58 -1.22 45.72
C SER A 472 7.93 -2.44 45.06
N ASN A 473 6.98 -3.07 45.75
CA ASN A 473 6.26 -4.29 45.37
C ASN A 473 4.87 -3.99 44.74
N ARG A 474 4.68 -2.80 44.15
CA ARG A 474 3.51 -2.42 43.36
C ARG A 474 3.97 -1.85 42.02
N LEU A 475 3.98 -2.68 40.98
CA LEU A 475 4.59 -2.34 39.70
C LEU A 475 3.67 -2.70 38.53
N VAL A 476 3.21 -3.95 38.46
CA VAL A 476 2.24 -4.43 37.48
C VAL A 476 0.93 -3.66 37.61
N GLN A 477 0.38 -3.58 38.84
CA GLN A 477 -0.85 -2.83 39.13
C GLN A 477 -0.76 -1.33 38.81
N ASN A 478 0.46 -0.78 38.77
CA ASN A 478 0.72 0.62 38.43
C ASN A 478 0.72 0.87 36.90
N GLY A 479 0.63 -0.18 36.08
CA GLY A 479 0.46 -0.09 34.63
C GLY A 479 1.72 0.28 33.83
N ARG A 480 1.66 0.03 32.52
CA ARG A 480 2.74 0.24 31.54
C ARG A 480 3.33 1.64 31.62
N LYS A 481 4.67 1.74 31.68
CA LYS A 481 5.42 3.01 31.75
C LYS A 481 6.14 3.41 30.47
N HIS A 482 6.19 2.53 29.47
CA HIS A 482 6.87 2.76 28.20
C HIS A 482 5.85 3.01 27.09
N ALA A 483 6.07 4.04 26.26
CA ALA A 483 5.30 4.24 25.03
C ALA A 483 5.56 3.08 24.04
N LEU A 484 4.57 2.72 23.24
CA LEU A 484 4.67 1.62 22.27
C LEU A 484 4.26 2.08 20.86
N GLU A 485 4.58 1.26 19.87
CA GLU A 485 4.22 1.46 18.47
C GLU A 485 3.81 0.09 17.88
N LEU A 486 2.51 -0.07 17.63
CA LEU A 486 1.94 -1.14 16.84
C LEU A 486 2.28 -0.88 15.38
N PHE A 487 3.01 -1.80 14.74
CA PHE A 487 3.49 -1.63 13.38
C PHE A 487 3.21 -2.83 12.48
N LYS A 488 3.02 -2.60 11.18
CA LYS A 488 2.93 -3.69 10.20
C LYS A 488 4.32 -4.24 9.89
N THR A 489 4.50 -5.55 9.97
CA THR A 489 5.78 -6.22 9.65
C THR A 489 5.97 -6.33 8.13
N SER A 490 7.20 -6.16 7.66
CA SER A 490 7.54 -6.26 6.22
C SER A 490 7.76 -7.69 5.73
N ASN A 491 7.94 -8.66 6.64
CA ASN A 491 8.22 -10.07 6.30
C ASN A 491 7.00 -11.01 6.42
N GLY A 492 5.79 -10.44 6.38
CA GLY A 492 4.55 -11.22 6.30
C GLY A 492 4.10 -11.90 7.60
N ARG A 493 4.62 -11.50 8.77
CA ARG A 493 4.12 -11.93 10.09
C ARG A 493 2.89 -11.14 10.56
N GLY A 494 2.27 -10.35 9.68
CA GLY A 494 1.15 -9.50 10.05
C GLY A 494 1.59 -8.26 10.81
N TRP A 495 0.95 -8.00 11.95
CA TRP A 495 1.26 -6.86 12.83
C TRP A 495 2.31 -7.26 13.89
N GLY A 496 2.97 -6.28 14.50
CA GLY A 496 4.02 -6.46 15.49
C GLY A 496 4.07 -5.27 16.46
N VAL A 497 4.66 -5.44 17.65
CA VAL A 497 4.84 -4.36 18.63
C VAL A 497 6.31 -3.96 18.70
N ARG A 498 6.59 -2.67 18.82
CA ARG A 498 7.92 -2.14 19.19
C ARG A 498 7.80 -0.93 20.12
N THR A 499 8.93 -0.43 20.59
CA THR A 499 9.03 0.78 21.43
C THR A 499 9.87 1.85 20.71
N PRO A 500 9.55 3.15 20.78
CA PRO A 500 10.39 4.23 20.27
C PRO A 500 11.64 4.51 21.13
N HIS A 501 11.79 3.84 22.28
CA HIS A 501 12.90 4.01 23.23
C HIS A 501 13.56 2.66 23.56
N SER A 502 14.81 2.67 24.00
CA SER A 502 15.49 1.45 24.47
C SER A 502 14.97 1.00 25.83
N LEU A 503 14.86 -0.31 26.04
CA LEU A 503 14.50 -0.93 27.33
C LEU A 503 15.70 -1.66 27.93
N ARG A 504 15.77 -1.71 29.25
CA ARG A 504 16.80 -2.44 30.02
C ARG A 504 16.23 -3.75 30.55
N LYS A 505 17.05 -4.80 30.62
CA LYS A 505 16.69 -6.10 31.21
C LYS A 505 15.96 -5.93 32.54
N GLY A 506 14.80 -6.57 32.66
CA GLY A 506 13.92 -6.59 33.82
C GLY A 506 12.88 -5.46 33.87
N GLU A 507 12.77 -4.62 32.84
CA GLU A 507 11.67 -3.64 32.73
C GLU A 507 10.35 -4.31 32.30
N TYR A 508 9.23 -3.88 32.90
CA TYR A 508 7.86 -4.34 32.64
C TYR A 508 7.27 -3.69 31.39
N VAL A 509 6.64 -4.49 30.52
CA VAL A 509 6.04 -4.01 29.27
C VAL A 509 4.53 -3.90 29.37
N CYS A 510 3.82 -5.01 29.51
CA CYS A 510 2.36 -5.09 29.62
C CYS A 510 1.92 -6.45 30.17
N GLU A 511 0.65 -6.54 30.54
CA GLU A 511 -0.07 -7.79 30.83
C GLU A 511 -0.51 -8.45 29.51
N TYR A 512 -0.59 -9.78 29.45
CA TYR A 512 -1.30 -10.51 28.39
C TYR A 512 -2.77 -10.63 28.79
N VAL A 513 -3.67 -10.06 27.98
CA VAL A 513 -5.08 -9.87 28.34
C VAL A 513 -6.00 -10.37 27.24
N GLY A 514 -7.11 -11.02 27.64
CA GLY A 514 -8.17 -11.51 26.75
C GLY A 514 -9.46 -11.87 27.48
N GLU A 515 -10.24 -12.77 26.91
CA GLU A 515 -11.35 -13.44 27.59
C GLU A 515 -10.82 -14.69 28.31
N VAL A 516 -10.94 -14.75 29.64
CA VAL A 516 -10.67 -15.97 30.42
C VAL A 516 -11.87 -16.89 30.24
N ILE A 517 -11.61 -18.06 29.68
CA ILE A 517 -12.58 -19.13 29.38
C ILE A 517 -12.16 -20.42 30.09
N THR A 518 -13.10 -21.36 30.26
CA THR A 518 -12.76 -22.71 30.71
C THR A 518 -12.11 -23.52 29.59
N THR A 519 -11.32 -24.53 29.96
CA THR A 519 -10.59 -25.39 29.01
C THR A 519 -11.50 -26.14 28.03
N ASP A 520 -12.74 -26.48 28.41
CA ASP A 520 -13.74 -27.02 27.47
C ASP A 520 -14.05 -26.03 26.32
N VAL A 521 -14.32 -24.77 26.67
CA VAL A 521 -14.60 -23.71 25.69
C VAL A 521 -13.36 -23.39 24.86
N ALA A 522 -12.16 -23.48 25.45
CA ALA A 522 -10.91 -23.35 24.72
C ALA A 522 -10.73 -24.49 23.70
N ASN A 523 -11.02 -25.73 24.08
CA ASN A 523 -10.98 -26.91 23.21
C ASN A 523 -12.03 -26.88 22.08
N GLU A 524 -13.19 -26.25 22.28
CA GLU A 524 -14.17 -26.01 21.22
C GLU A 524 -13.72 -24.90 20.26
N ARG A 525 -13.26 -23.76 20.79
CA ARG A 525 -12.76 -22.64 19.98
C ARG A 525 -11.50 -23.01 19.18
N GLY A 526 -10.57 -23.74 19.81
CA GLY A 526 -9.29 -24.17 19.25
C GLY A 526 -9.44 -24.89 17.91
N LYS A 527 -10.37 -25.83 17.80
CA LYS A 527 -10.69 -26.54 16.54
C LYS A 527 -11.03 -25.59 15.39
N VAL A 528 -11.73 -24.49 15.67
CA VAL A 528 -12.12 -23.44 14.70
C VAL A 528 -11.01 -22.39 14.49
N TYR A 529 -9.96 -22.42 15.32
CA TYR A 529 -8.81 -21.51 15.28
C TYR A 529 -7.64 -22.15 14.53
N ASP A 530 -7.43 -23.46 14.70
CA ASP A 530 -6.50 -24.32 13.96
C ASP A 530 -6.73 -24.24 12.44
N ASP A 531 -7.98 -24.45 12.01
CA ASP A 531 -8.46 -24.28 10.62
C ASP A 531 -8.13 -22.89 10.01
N ARG A 532 -7.79 -21.91 10.86
CA ARG A 532 -7.53 -20.51 10.50
C ARG A 532 -6.13 -20.03 10.91
N GLY A 533 -5.28 -20.90 11.47
CA GLY A 533 -3.95 -20.56 11.97
C GLY A 533 -3.92 -19.48 13.06
N ARG A 534 -4.91 -19.43 13.97
CA ARG A 534 -5.01 -18.40 15.02
C ARG A 534 -4.44 -18.83 16.37
N THR A 535 -3.30 -18.28 16.74
CA THR A 535 -2.54 -18.57 17.96
C THR A 535 -2.78 -17.56 19.09
N TYR A 536 -4.04 -17.43 19.51
CA TYR A 536 -4.46 -16.47 20.55
C TYR A 536 -5.05 -17.12 21.81
N LEU A 537 -4.99 -18.44 21.92
CA LEU A 537 -5.26 -19.16 23.17
C LEU A 537 -3.96 -19.25 23.97
N PHE A 538 -4.02 -19.00 25.27
CA PHE A 538 -2.89 -19.12 26.18
C PHE A 538 -3.32 -19.68 27.54
N ASP A 539 -2.82 -20.87 27.89
CA ASP A 539 -3.26 -21.61 29.07
C ASP A 539 -2.68 -21.09 30.40
N LEU A 540 -3.47 -21.25 31.47
CA LEU A 540 -3.12 -20.85 32.85
C LEU A 540 -2.59 -22.03 33.70
N ASP A 541 -1.89 -22.94 33.03
CA ASP A 541 -1.13 -24.12 33.48
C ASP A 541 0.06 -23.88 34.44
N TYR A 542 0.23 -22.68 35.01
CA TYR A 542 1.47 -22.36 35.72
C TYR A 542 1.60 -23.16 37.03
N ASN A 543 2.71 -23.92 37.12
CA ASN A 543 3.10 -24.67 38.31
C ASN A 543 2.08 -25.73 38.77
N THR A 544 1.24 -26.21 37.83
CA THR A 544 0.34 -27.35 38.01
C THR A 544 0.82 -28.53 37.17
N THR A 545 1.08 -29.69 37.79
CA THR A 545 1.26 -30.97 37.06
C THR A 545 -0.08 -31.60 36.65
N ALA A 546 -1.10 -30.77 36.50
CA ALA A 546 -2.46 -31.09 36.10
C ALA A 546 -2.84 -30.17 34.93
N GLU A 547 -3.85 -30.58 34.18
CA GLU A 547 -4.42 -29.78 33.07
C GLU A 547 -4.85 -28.39 33.56
N SER A 548 -4.72 -27.38 32.71
CA SER A 548 -5.22 -26.02 33.01
C SER A 548 -6.74 -26.06 33.24
N GLU A 549 -7.23 -25.35 34.26
CA GLU A 549 -8.68 -25.10 34.43
C GLU A 549 -9.21 -24.02 33.47
N TYR A 550 -8.33 -23.07 33.10
CA TYR A 550 -8.68 -21.88 32.33
C TYR A 550 -7.62 -21.53 31.28
N THR A 551 -8.08 -20.87 30.23
CA THR A 551 -7.30 -20.36 29.10
C THR A 551 -7.66 -18.89 28.87
N ILE A 552 -6.71 -18.04 28.47
CA ILE A 552 -6.99 -16.70 27.95
C ILE A 552 -7.13 -16.77 26.43
N ASP A 553 -8.31 -16.45 25.91
CA ASP A 553 -8.55 -16.23 24.49
C ASP A 553 -8.44 -14.74 24.15
N ALA A 554 -7.34 -14.37 23.51
CA ALA A 554 -7.08 -13.02 23.03
C ALA A 554 -7.58 -12.75 21.60
N ALA A 555 -8.29 -13.68 20.93
CA ALA A 555 -8.57 -13.62 19.49
C ALA A 555 -9.52 -12.48 19.09
N ASN A 556 -10.54 -12.20 19.90
CA ASN A 556 -11.57 -11.18 19.63
C ASN A 556 -11.46 -9.98 20.60
N TYR A 557 -11.03 -10.23 21.84
CA TYR A 557 -10.81 -9.23 22.87
C TYR A 557 -9.36 -9.32 23.31
N GLY A 558 -8.60 -8.22 23.31
CA GLY A 558 -7.25 -8.22 23.86
C GLY A 558 -6.65 -6.84 24.05
N ASN A 559 -5.46 -6.77 24.64
CA ASN A 559 -4.67 -5.53 24.69
C ASN A 559 -3.54 -5.55 23.64
N ILE A 560 -2.55 -4.67 23.74
CA ILE A 560 -1.37 -4.63 22.86
C ILE A 560 -0.60 -5.96 22.77
N SER A 561 -0.72 -6.86 23.75
CA SER A 561 -0.12 -8.20 23.79
C SER A 561 -0.52 -9.10 22.62
N HIS A 562 -1.75 -8.96 22.13
CA HIS A 562 -2.29 -9.69 20.97
C HIS A 562 -1.40 -9.54 19.72
N PHE A 563 -0.65 -8.44 19.62
CA PHE A 563 0.19 -8.12 18.46
C PHE A 563 1.70 -8.40 18.71
N ILE A 564 2.09 -9.02 19.84
CA ILE A 564 3.49 -9.35 20.12
C ILE A 564 3.82 -10.69 19.45
N ASN A 565 4.76 -10.69 18.50
CA ASN A 565 5.07 -11.87 17.69
C ASN A 565 5.96 -12.90 18.40
N HIS A 566 5.91 -14.13 17.90
CA HIS A 566 6.85 -15.20 18.23
C HIS A 566 8.30 -14.87 17.84
N SER A 567 9.26 -15.28 18.67
CA SER A 567 10.67 -15.46 18.27
C SER A 567 11.32 -16.65 18.97
N CYS A 568 12.18 -17.38 18.25
CA CYS A 568 13.04 -18.42 18.83
C CYS A 568 14.29 -17.83 19.55
N ASP A 569 14.57 -16.54 19.35
CA ASP A 569 15.42 -15.70 20.24
C ASP A 569 14.55 -14.54 20.74
N PRO A 570 13.75 -14.75 21.81
CA PRO A 570 12.84 -13.75 22.32
C PRO A 570 13.56 -12.66 23.13
N ASN A 571 12.95 -11.48 23.22
CA ASN A 571 13.44 -10.40 24.08
C ASN A 571 12.50 -10.08 25.25
N LEU A 572 11.30 -10.65 25.27
CA LEU A 572 10.38 -10.71 26.40
C LEU A 572 10.25 -12.14 26.93
N ALA A 573 9.96 -12.26 28.22
CA ALA A 573 9.42 -13.46 28.83
C ALA A 573 8.18 -13.13 29.65
N LEU A 574 7.31 -14.13 29.79
CA LEU A 574 6.07 -14.06 30.55
C LEU A 574 6.29 -14.59 31.97
N PHE A 575 5.66 -13.94 32.94
CA PHE A 575 5.68 -14.32 34.34
C PHE A 575 4.23 -14.32 34.88
N PRO A 576 3.84 -15.25 35.74
CA PRO A 576 2.58 -15.17 36.46
C PRO A 576 2.70 -14.19 37.63
N CYS A 577 1.64 -13.44 37.91
CA CYS A 577 1.61 -12.41 38.91
C CYS A 577 0.30 -12.43 39.70
N TRP A 578 0.38 -12.52 41.02
CA TRP A 578 -0.76 -12.41 41.93
C TRP A 578 -0.76 -11.08 42.67
N ILE A 579 -1.97 -10.53 42.84
CA ILE A 579 -2.21 -9.21 43.42
C ILE A 579 -3.41 -9.29 44.39
N ASP A 580 -4.63 -9.14 43.87
CA ASP A 580 -5.84 -9.00 44.69
C ASP A 580 -6.52 -10.34 45.09
N HIS A 581 -6.15 -11.44 44.43
CA HIS A 581 -6.52 -12.83 44.73
C HIS A 581 -5.28 -13.74 44.71
N LEU A 582 -5.36 -14.89 45.38
CA LEU A 582 -4.34 -15.95 45.38
C LEU A 582 -4.80 -17.26 44.71
N ASN A 583 -5.86 -17.21 43.90
CA ASN A 583 -6.24 -18.38 43.09
C ASN A 583 -5.11 -18.68 42.08
N VAL A 584 -4.45 -19.82 42.25
CA VAL A 584 -3.28 -20.24 41.46
C VAL A 584 -3.63 -20.50 39.99
N ALA A 585 -4.85 -20.95 39.70
CA ALA A 585 -5.32 -21.20 38.32
C ALA A 585 -5.67 -19.91 37.55
N MET A 586 -5.61 -18.73 38.19
CA MET A 586 -5.83 -17.44 37.54
C MET A 586 -4.74 -16.40 37.91
N PRO A 587 -3.50 -16.55 37.40
CA PRO A 587 -2.49 -15.50 37.49
C PRO A 587 -2.76 -14.35 36.50
N HIS A 588 -2.32 -13.14 36.84
CA HIS A 588 -2.07 -12.12 35.81
C HIS A 588 -0.80 -12.52 35.03
N LEU A 589 -0.90 -12.66 33.72
CA LEU A 589 0.25 -13.00 32.87
C LEU A 589 0.96 -11.71 32.42
N VAL A 590 2.24 -11.53 32.75
CA VAL A 590 2.94 -10.24 32.58
C VAL A 590 4.29 -10.35 31.90
N PHE A 591 4.54 -9.47 30.93
CA PHE A 591 5.78 -9.43 30.15
C PHE A 591 6.86 -8.58 30.79
N PHE A 592 8.04 -9.17 30.94
CA PHE A 592 9.28 -8.50 31.33
C PHE A 592 10.39 -8.73 30.31
N THR A 593 11.29 -7.76 30.18
CA THR A 593 12.39 -7.81 29.21
C THR A 593 13.54 -8.71 29.66
N LEU A 594 13.92 -9.69 28.82
CA LEU A 594 14.99 -10.66 29.10
C LEU A 594 16.40 -10.09 28.97
N ARG A 595 16.56 -9.09 28.11
CA ARG A 595 17.83 -8.44 27.75
C ARG A 595 17.61 -6.94 27.51
N HIS A 596 18.68 -6.21 27.19
CA HIS A 596 18.54 -4.86 26.64
C HIS A 596 17.89 -4.93 25.25
N ILE A 597 16.94 -4.05 24.98
CA ILE A 597 16.19 -3.92 23.73
C ILE A 597 16.46 -2.54 23.15
N LYS A 598 16.83 -2.46 21.88
CA LYS A 598 17.14 -1.18 21.21
C LYS A 598 15.85 -0.43 20.85
N ALA A 599 15.94 0.89 20.72
CA ALA A 599 14.84 1.69 20.19
C ALA A 599 14.45 1.19 18.79
N ARG A 600 13.14 0.96 18.58
CA ARG A 600 12.49 0.38 17.40
C ARG A 600 12.81 -1.10 17.10
N GLU A 601 13.49 -1.80 18.00
CA GLU A 601 13.55 -3.26 17.98
C GLU A 601 12.14 -3.83 18.26
N GLU A 602 11.76 -4.89 17.55
CA GLU A 602 10.48 -5.56 17.72
C GLU A 602 10.46 -6.34 19.05
N LEU A 603 9.34 -6.28 19.75
CA LEU A 603 9.10 -7.05 20.97
C LEU A 603 8.58 -8.44 20.60
N SER A 604 9.16 -9.47 21.19
CA SER A 604 8.82 -10.86 20.91
C SER A 604 9.04 -11.78 22.11
N PHE A 605 8.20 -12.81 22.23
CA PHE A 605 8.29 -13.88 23.23
C PHE A 605 8.28 -15.25 22.54
N ASP A 606 8.61 -16.31 23.26
CA ASP A 606 8.44 -17.68 22.74
C ASP A 606 6.99 -18.11 22.96
N TYR A 607 6.35 -18.68 21.92
CA TYR A 607 4.99 -19.21 22.02
C TYR A 607 4.99 -20.64 22.59
N ILE A 608 6.11 -21.35 22.46
CA ILE A 608 6.29 -22.70 23.00
C ILE A 608 7.03 -22.54 24.33
N ARG A 609 6.49 -23.09 25.42
CA ARG A 609 7.19 -23.12 26.71
C ARG A 609 8.21 -24.25 26.76
N ALA A 610 9.25 -24.05 27.57
CA ALA A 610 10.41 -24.95 27.68
C ALA A 610 10.15 -26.22 28.53
N ASP A 611 8.94 -26.38 29.05
CA ASP A 611 8.45 -27.58 29.73
C ASP A 611 7.95 -28.65 28.73
N ASN A 612 7.62 -28.26 27.50
CA ASN A 612 7.08 -29.15 26.45
C ASN A 612 8.15 -29.67 25.45
N GLU A 613 9.45 -29.63 25.77
CA GLU A 613 10.48 -30.18 24.86
C GLU A 613 10.41 -31.71 24.69
N ASP A 614 9.82 -32.43 25.66
CA ASP A 614 9.63 -33.90 25.61
C ASP A 614 8.34 -34.34 24.88
N VAL A 615 7.49 -33.41 24.40
CA VAL A 615 6.27 -33.76 23.64
C VAL A 615 6.61 -33.92 22.14
N PRO A 616 6.46 -35.11 21.53
CA PRO A 616 6.80 -35.30 20.13
C PRO A 616 5.91 -34.46 19.20
N TYR A 617 6.53 -33.88 18.16
CA TYR A 617 5.92 -32.97 17.16
C TYR A 617 4.88 -33.64 16.21
N GLU A 618 4.31 -34.76 16.64
CA GLU A 618 3.42 -35.65 15.89
C GLU A 618 1.99 -35.65 16.45
N ASN A 619 1.76 -35.10 17.66
CA ASN A 619 0.47 -35.14 18.36
C ASN A 619 -0.30 -33.81 18.42
N LEU A 620 0.21 -32.71 17.85
CA LEU A 620 -0.66 -31.57 17.54
C LEU A 620 -1.62 -31.96 16.40
N SER A 621 -2.75 -31.24 16.32
CA SER A 621 -3.83 -31.54 15.38
C SER A 621 -3.38 -31.53 13.92
N THR A 622 -4.23 -32.01 13.01
CA THR A 622 -4.01 -31.96 11.55
C THR A 622 -4.04 -30.53 10.96
N ALA A 623 -3.83 -29.51 11.79
CA ALA A 623 -3.71 -28.11 11.41
C ALA A 623 -2.56 -27.88 10.42
N THR A 624 -2.66 -26.79 9.66
CA THR A 624 -1.61 -26.40 8.73
C THR A 624 -0.43 -25.80 9.48
N ARG A 625 0.63 -26.59 9.70
CA ARG A 625 1.92 -26.16 10.29
C ARG A 625 2.35 -24.79 9.75
N VAL A 626 2.38 -23.76 10.60
CA VAL A 626 2.67 -22.38 10.17
C VAL A 626 4.17 -22.11 10.25
N GLU A 627 4.75 -21.70 9.12
CA GLU A 627 6.18 -21.42 8.98
C GLU A 627 6.62 -20.26 9.92
N CYS A 628 7.66 -20.51 10.73
CA CYS A 628 8.23 -19.48 11.59
C CYS A 628 9.14 -18.54 10.79
N ARG A 629 8.87 -17.23 10.88
CA ARG A 629 9.58 -16.16 10.15
C ARG A 629 10.25 -15.15 11.07
N CYS A 630 10.66 -15.57 12.27
CA CYS A 630 11.32 -14.69 13.26
C CYS A 630 12.70 -14.18 12.80
N GLY A 631 13.43 -14.96 11.99
CA GLY A 631 14.77 -14.60 11.50
C GLY A 631 15.90 -14.81 12.52
N ALA A 632 15.65 -15.49 13.64
CA ALA A 632 16.68 -15.88 14.60
C ALA A 632 17.63 -16.94 14.01
N ASN A 633 18.89 -16.98 14.45
CA ASN A 633 19.87 -17.96 13.94
C ASN A 633 19.53 -19.41 14.37
N ASN A 634 18.89 -19.56 15.53
CA ASN A 634 18.40 -20.81 16.12
C ASN A 634 16.91 -21.07 15.79
N PHE A 635 16.44 -20.65 14.61
CA PHE A 635 15.03 -20.76 14.27
C PHE A 635 14.52 -22.22 14.22
N ARG A 636 13.48 -22.50 15.00
CA ARG A 636 12.55 -23.60 14.68
C ARG A 636 11.87 -23.23 13.35
N LYS A 637 11.66 -24.19 12.45
CA LYS A 637 11.09 -23.94 11.11
C LYS A 637 9.58 -23.62 11.13
N VAL A 638 8.95 -23.86 12.27
CA VAL A 638 7.51 -23.88 12.51
C VAL A 638 7.22 -23.17 13.82
N LEU A 639 6.06 -22.53 13.91
CA LEU A 639 5.60 -21.81 15.11
C LEU A 639 5.00 -22.76 16.17
N PHE A 640 4.42 -23.86 15.67
CA PHE A 640 3.74 -24.97 16.32
C PHE A 640 3.57 -26.09 15.27
#